data_AF-A0A9W9EYV9-F1
#
_entry.id   AF-A0A9W9EYV9-F1
#
_cell.length_a   1.000
_cell.length_b   1.000
_cell.length_c   1.000
_cell.angle_alpha   90.00
_cell.angle_beta   90.00
_cell.angle_gamma   90.00
#
_symmetry.space_group_name_H-M   'P 1'
#
loop_
_entity.id
_entity.type
_entity.pdbx_description
1 polymer ?
#
loop_
_entity_poly.entity_id
_entity_poly.type
_entity_poly.pdbx_seq_one_letter_code
_entity_poly.pdbx_strand_id
1 'polypeptide(L)'
;MSTPNSSSAFEKALETFKGSLSKRDQNTFKAATFQDLQSSIDDLQRTQHGKRQTRWLKRLGPFLEAMDQWGKVVEVFCNSNEIVAFVWGPVKFLLQVASNHQKAFTELLDTYEAIGEHLPLLLQYQDLFRVQPEMVRVLSLIYEDILEFHRLAIQYFQQRSWKQLFDDNWKAKKARFATIISSLGRHRGLVETQANILHMQAFDDLRRQINDHHDEQMQGLDDARQLAESGRGRSIQEFEQARQIADSNHRAQLQLEEKRQMKKVFDWLRAPNTDFEHYKLKKTREIYPNTGRWLLEHPSFKEWLDPDYAKIPPLLWLNGIPGSGKTVLASIVVEEARKLSRKSTVLFFYCKHDDPEFNSFIAIARGLLAQILEQELDLLPHFYEQCCISKEPILQNPERVQKLLETALAHCKSAYIVLDGLDECKRDDRKEISSWFRERVDKLPASEPWRLRCLFTSRDDGHGRKDFEDIDTIKIRASDIADDLMTFCQRQADQLKINFHLTNDQTDSICETVAQRAGGMFLLPKLVWNNLSQQTSLVGMERELDPSVYPKQLEDAYRRILSQMETADSSRGNKIPRDVKLVLQWLTLARRPLAWREIQVLKSIDRQKQEVDFERHKFRVENAKDLCGSFVNVLDDGTVELVHLTAKHFLVDEGIVDPLVGDIKMASLCVDYLNLPIFVGSISDQAALRGDYGFMEYAALYWIRHLEGAIAEARRRLARAKLQEDQQPEDSEDEVEAFVHPTLQEKEYSRLMSPLAESLGVFIEHHWASPKSFLAVSDRNKRNLKVFENTASYEKLQQVFVSSRKQLHSFGPIKTEELATDISEIVNDVREVIKNAFSASPSPSATKEMTDKYGHNPFRCARFSCRSFTFGFATPEEREGHMARHERPYRCNHETCKQGFDIGFSSIPQYKRHMKTHHPDPSQADHEFPTDKEIQLSIRSKRNESKSAKELAPAVNRDEASPQDTEEASPEREGFAAPAPEPEIRPRPRMRWQNKKDLICQDFRSFLVIIAEGRLFDEAT
;
A
#
# COMPACT_ATOMS: atom_id res chain seq x y z
N MET A 1 0.06 -63.51 -0.89
CA MET A 1 1.39 -62.84 -0.96
C MET A 1 1.21 -61.42 -0.47
N SER A 2 2.15 -60.86 0.28
CA SER A 2 2.03 -59.52 0.87
C SER A 2 2.25 -58.42 -0.16
N THR A 3 1.32 -57.47 -0.29
CA THR A 3 1.44 -56.29 -1.16
C THR A 3 2.29 -55.21 -0.47
N PRO A 4 3.53 -54.89 -0.93
CA PRO A 4 4.45 -54.06 -0.14
C PRO A 4 4.13 -52.55 -0.07
N ASN A 5 3.09 -52.08 -0.76
CA ASN A 5 2.88 -50.66 -1.09
C ASN A 5 1.73 -49.96 -0.33
N SER A 6 1.00 -50.66 0.55
CA SER A 6 -0.18 -50.11 1.24
C SER A 6 0.17 -49.44 2.58
N SER A 7 0.85 -50.13 3.50
CA SER A 7 1.20 -49.59 4.84
C SER A 7 1.97 -48.26 4.76
N SER A 8 2.94 -48.19 3.83
CA SER A 8 3.75 -47.00 3.56
C SER A 8 2.95 -45.76 3.14
N ALA A 9 1.72 -45.93 2.65
CA ALA A 9 0.84 -44.81 2.29
C ALA A 9 0.28 -44.10 3.54
N PHE A 10 -0.27 -44.87 4.48
CA PHE A 10 -0.81 -44.35 5.73
C PHE A 10 0.30 -43.77 6.61
N GLU A 11 1.46 -44.43 6.67
CA GLU A 11 2.65 -43.95 7.37
C GLU A 11 3.14 -42.61 6.79
N LYS A 12 3.23 -42.48 5.47
CA LYS A 12 3.61 -41.21 4.81
C LYS A 12 2.63 -40.07 5.10
N ALA A 13 1.32 -40.34 5.06
CA ALA A 13 0.30 -39.35 5.40
C ALA A 13 0.40 -38.92 6.88
N LEU A 14 0.59 -39.89 7.78
CA LEU A 14 0.75 -39.66 9.22
C LEU A 14 2.01 -38.84 9.54
N GLU A 15 3.17 -39.15 8.98
CA GLU A 15 4.40 -38.38 9.22
C GLU A 15 4.31 -36.96 8.63
N THR A 16 3.62 -36.80 7.49
CA THR A 16 3.32 -35.47 6.93
C THR A 16 2.46 -34.64 7.89
N PHE A 17 1.44 -35.26 8.50
CA PHE A 17 0.60 -34.61 9.52
C PHE A 17 1.37 -34.30 10.81
N LYS A 18 2.14 -35.26 11.35
CA LYS A 18 2.99 -35.08 12.53
C LYS A 18 3.95 -33.91 12.35
N GLY A 19 4.56 -33.75 11.17
CA GLY A 19 5.44 -32.62 10.83
C GLY A 19 4.80 -31.23 10.96
N SER A 20 3.46 -31.15 11.00
CA SER A 20 2.72 -29.90 11.22
C SER A 20 2.31 -29.62 12.68
N LEU A 21 2.51 -30.59 13.58
CA LEU A 21 2.09 -30.54 14.98
C LEU A 21 3.25 -30.25 15.93
N SER A 22 2.97 -29.74 17.13
CA SER A 22 4.00 -29.64 18.18
C SER A 22 4.33 -31.03 18.74
N LYS A 23 5.56 -31.21 19.26
CA LYS A 23 5.97 -32.46 19.95
C LYS A 23 5.05 -32.83 21.12
N ARG A 24 4.42 -31.83 21.77
CA ARG A 24 3.42 -32.05 22.83
C ARG A 24 2.14 -32.66 22.26
N ASP A 25 1.64 -32.11 21.16
CA ASP A 25 0.40 -32.57 20.51
C ASP A 25 0.59 -33.98 19.93
N GLN A 26 1.72 -34.23 19.26
CA GLN A 26 2.11 -35.57 18.78
C GLN A 26 2.06 -36.63 19.91
N ASN A 27 2.71 -36.36 21.04
CA ASN A 27 2.72 -37.27 22.19
C ASN A 27 1.34 -37.45 22.82
N THR A 28 0.51 -36.39 22.80
CA THR A 28 -0.86 -36.43 23.36
C THR A 28 -1.80 -37.23 22.46
N PHE A 29 -1.70 -37.07 21.14
CA PHE A 29 -2.57 -37.75 20.18
C PHE A 29 -2.20 -39.23 19.99
N LYS A 30 -0.90 -39.56 20.07
CA LYS A 30 -0.41 -40.96 20.01
C LYS A 30 -1.01 -41.87 21.10
N ALA A 31 -1.46 -41.29 22.21
CA ALA A 31 -2.08 -42.02 23.32
C ALA A 31 -3.62 -42.03 23.31
N ALA A 32 -4.29 -41.44 22.31
CA ALA A 32 -5.74 -41.26 22.31
C ALA A 32 -6.50 -42.48 21.74
N THR A 33 -7.36 -43.11 22.56
CA THR A 33 -8.28 -44.16 22.08
C THR A 33 -9.67 -43.62 21.74
N PHE A 34 -10.49 -44.44 21.06
CA PHE A 34 -11.90 -44.13 20.84
C PHE A 34 -12.67 -43.98 22.16
N GLN A 35 -12.36 -44.82 23.16
CA GLN A 35 -12.97 -44.76 24.49
C GLN A 35 -12.58 -43.48 25.25
N ASP A 36 -11.36 -42.97 25.07
CA ASP A 36 -10.93 -41.67 25.61
C ASP A 36 -11.66 -40.49 24.97
N LEU A 37 -12.04 -40.62 23.70
CA LEU A 37 -12.82 -39.62 22.97
C LEU A 37 -14.30 -39.67 23.40
N GLN A 38 -14.92 -40.85 23.43
CA GLN A 38 -16.28 -41.05 23.94
C GLN A 38 -16.43 -40.50 25.37
N SER A 39 -15.53 -40.86 26.29
CA SER A 39 -15.53 -40.35 27.66
C SER A 39 -15.42 -38.81 27.70
N SER A 40 -14.58 -38.21 26.86
CA SER A 40 -14.44 -36.76 26.76
C SER A 40 -15.66 -36.08 26.12
N ILE A 41 -16.41 -36.77 25.25
CA ILE A 41 -17.67 -36.29 24.67
C ILE A 41 -18.76 -36.31 25.74
N ASP A 42 -18.87 -37.39 26.53
CA ASP A 42 -19.81 -37.46 27.65
C ASP A 42 -19.56 -36.39 28.71
N ASP A 43 -18.32 -36.11 29.07
CA ASP A 43 -17.98 -35.05 30.04
C ASP A 43 -18.22 -33.63 29.49
N LEU A 44 -17.94 -33.40 28.20
CA LEU A 44 -18.35 -32.17 27.51
C LEU A 44 -19.88 -32.04 27.49
N GLN A 45 -20.61 -33.13 27.25
CA GLN A 45 -22.07 -33.14 27.23
C GLN A 45 -22.65 -32.85 28.62
N ARG A 46 -22.14 -33.50 29.69
CA ARG A 46 -22.49 -33.21 31.09
C ARG A 46 -22.25 -31.73 31.43
N THR A 47 -21.12 -31.18 31.00
CA THR A 47 -20.78 -29.76 31.21
C THR A 47 -21.71 -28.81 30.45
N GLN A 48 -22.22 -29.20 29.27
CA GLN A 48 -23.17 -28.42 28.48
C GLN A 48 -24.66 -28.65 28.83
N HIS A 49 -25.00 -29.74 29.55
CA HIS A 49 -26.37 -29.98 30.05
C HIS A 49 -26.84 -28.85 30.97
N GLY A 50 -25.96 -28.33 31.82
CA GLY A 50 -26.22 -27.14 32.66
C GLY A 50 -26.51 -25.85 31.88
N LYS A 51 -26.21 -25.81 30.57
CA LYS A 51 -26.41 -24.66 29.67
C LYS A 51 -27.58 -24.86 28.68
N ARG A 52 -28.40 -25.91 28.86
CA ARG A 52 -29.49 -26.33 27.94
C ARG A 52 -29.03 -26.67 26.49
N GLN A 53 -27.75 -26.94 26.28
CA GLN A 53 -27.17 -27.23 24.96
C GLN A 53 -27.13 -28.76 24.68
N THR A 54 -28.28 -29.43 24.76
CA THR A 54 -28.33 -30.90 24.94
C THR A 54 -28.46 -31.75 23.66
N ARG A 55 -28.56 -31.14 22.47
CA ARG A 55 -28.76 -31.88 21.19
C ARG A 55 -27.53 -31.95 20.29
N TRP A 56 -26.46 -31.20 20.58
CA TRP A 56 -25.41 -30.87 19.59
C TRP A 56 -24.40 -31.99 19.35
N LEU A 57 -24.05 -32.80 20.36
CA LEU A 57 -22.98 -33.80 20.24
C LEU A 57 -23.39 -35.08 19.49
N LYS A 58 -24.69 -35.37 19.35
CA LYS A 58 -25.20 -36.50 18.54
C LYS A 58 -24.80 -36.40 17.06
N ARG A 59 -24.51 -35.18 16.59
CA ARG A 59 -24.11 -34.82 15.22
C ARG A 59 -22.73 -35.36 14.83
N LEU A 60 -21.91 -35.72 15.82
CA LEU A 60 -20.68 -36.47 15.61
C LEU A 60 -20.93 -37.95 15.27
N GLY A 61 -22.15 -38.47 15.48
CA GLY A 61 -22.49 -39.89 15.31
C GLY A 61 -22.03 -40.49 13.98
N PRO A 62 -22.42 -39.93 12.82
CA PRO A 62 -22.01 -40.44 11.51
C PRO A 62 -20.48 -40.50 11.32
N PHE A 63 -19.77 -39.46 11.78
CA PHE A 63 -18.30 -39.42 11.71
C PHE A 63 -17.63 -40.45 12.62
N LEU A 64 -18.08 -40.55 13.88
CA LEU A 64 -17.53 -41.49 14.86
C LEU A 64 -17.77 -42.94 14.43
N GLU A 65 -18.96 -43.25 13.91
CA GLU A 65 -19.27 -44.58 13.37
C GLU A 65 -18.43 -44.87 12.13
N ALA A 66 -18.41 -44.00 11.12
CA ALA A 66 -17.67 -44.24 9.89
C ALA A 66 -16.16 -44.40 10.14
N MET A 67 -15.57 -43.64 11.06
CA MET A 67 -14.14 -43.75 11.40
C MET A 67 -13.81 -44.95 12.30
N ASP A 68 -14.72 -45.41 13.16
CA ASP A 68 -14.60 -46.68 13.89
C ASP A 68 -14.69 -47.89 12.94
N GLN A 69 -15.64 -47.85 11.99
CA GLN A 69 -15.72 -48.83 10.90
C GLN A 69 -14.46 -48.83 10.02
N TRP A 70 -13.94 -47.64 9.65
CA TRP A 70 -12.69 -47.49 8.90
C TRP A 70 -11.49 -48.08 9.66
N GLY A 71 -11.36 -47.81 10.95
CA GLY A 71 -10.28 -48.34 11.79
C GLY A 71 -10.26 -49.87 11.78
N LYS A 72 -11.41 -50.50 12.02
CA LYS A 72 -11.58 -51.97 12.01
C LYS A 72 -11.26 -52.62 10.67
N VAL A 73 -11.42 -51.90 9.55
CA VAL A 73 -11.01 -52.37 8.22
C VAL A 73 -9.50 -52.19 8.02
N VAL A 74 -8.92 -51.07 8.46
CA VAL A 74 -7.49 -50.77 8.30
C VAL A 74 -6.59 -51.61 9.22
N GLU A 75 -7.05 -51.99 10.42
CA GLU A 75 -6.35 -52.91 11.32
C GLU A 75 -6.01 -54.28 10.68
N VAL A 76 -6.80 -54.73 9.70
CA VAL A 76 -6.53 -55.97 8.93
C VAL A 76 -5.31 -55.84 8.01
N PHE A 77 -4.92 -54.62 7.66
CA PHE A 77 -3.85 -54.32 6.70
C PHE A 77 -2.64 -53.59 7.32
N CYS A 78 -2.83 -52.91 8.46
CA CYS A 78 -1.83 -52.06 9.10
C CYS A 78 -1.71 -52.40 10.59
N ASN A 79 -0.59 -53.00 11.00
CA ASN A 79 -0.28 -53.36 12.40
C ASN A 79 0.09 -52.14 13.28
N SER A 80 -0.65 -51.02 13.18
CA SER A 80 -0.30 -49.75 13.84
C SER A 80 -1.51 -49.01 14.41
N ASN A 81 -1.79 -49.25 15.69
CA ASN A 81 -2.83 -48.54 16.46
C ASN A 81 -2.60 -47.01 16.49
N GLU A 82 -1.38 -46.55 16.21
CA GLU A 82 -1.04 -45.13 16.14
C GLU A 82 -1.79 -44.40 15.01
N ILE A 83 -2.04 -45.07 13.88
CA ILE A 83 -2.79 -44.51 12.74
C ILE A 83 -4.18 -44.06 13.18
N VAL A 84 -4.88 -44.93 13.94
CA VAL A 84 -6.23 -44.69 14.48
C VAL A 84 -6.20 -43.64 15.60
N ALA A 85 -5.17 -43.65 16.46
CA ALA A 85 -5.03 -42.67 17.55
C ALA A 85 -4.91 -41.21 17.05
N PHE A 86 -4.24 -41.00 15.91
CA PHE A 86 -4.17 -39.68 15.25
C PHE A 86 -5.46 -39.26 14.51
N VAL A 87 -6.52 -40.08 14.50
CA VAL A 87 -7.89 -39.62 14.21
C VAL A 87 -8.52 -39.02 15.49
N TRP A 88 -8.48 -39.75 16.60
CA TRP A 88 -9.22 -39.40 17.82
C TRP A 88 -8.61 -38.25 18.63
N GLY A 89 -7.27 -38.16 18.67
CA GLY A 89 -6.55 -37.08 19.37
C GLY A 89 -6.94 -35.68 18.88
N PRO A 90 -6.86 -35.40 17.56
CA PRO A 90 -7.34 -34.15 16.97
C PRO A 90 -8.80 -33.81 17.28
N VAL A 91 -9.72 -34.77 17.17
CA VAL A 91 -11.16 -34.55 17.45
C VAL A 91 -11.35 -34.12 18.90
N LYS A 92 -10.70 -34.82 19.85
CA LYS A 92 -10.74 -34.50 21.28
C LYS A 92 -10.21 -33.09 21.55
N PHE A 93 -9.06 -32.73 20.96
CA PHE A 93 -8.48 -31.38 21.08
C PHE A 93 -9.40 -30.29 20.51
N LEU A 94 -9.89 -30.46 19.28
CA LEU A 94 -10.70 -29.46 18.59
C LEU A 94 -12.02 -29.19 19.33
N LEU A 95 -12.72 -30.24 19.77
CA LEU A 95 -13.93 -30.10 20.58
C LEU A 95 -13.65 -29.41 21.92
N GLN A 96 -12.56 -29.75 22.60
CA GLN A 96 -12.20 -29.13 23.88
C GLN A 96 -11.88 -27.63 23.72
N VAL A 97 -11.12 -27.23 22.69
CA VAL A 97 -10.78 -25.82 22.43
C VAL A 97 -12.01 -25.02 22.00
N ALA A 98 -12.83 -25.57 21.10
CA ALA A 98 -14.02 -24.90 20.58
C ALA A 98 -15.16 -24.79 21.61
N SER A 99 -15.26 -25.72 22.58
CA SER A 99 -16.37 -25.79 23.56
C SER A 99 -16.63 -24.49 24.35
N ASN A 100 -15.62 -23.63 24.47
CA ASN A 100 -15.68 -22.34 25.15
C ASN A 100 -16.10 -21.16 24.25
N HIS A 101 -16.54 -21.42 23.00
CA HIS A 101 -17.02 -20.41 22.06
C HIS A 101 -18.17 -20.96 21.21
N GLN A 102 -19.43 -20.71 21.63
CA GLN A 102 -20.62 -21.39 21.13
C GLN A 102 -20.71 -21.47 19.59
N LYS A 103 -20.53 -20.36 18.88
CA LYS A 103 -20.59 -20.34 17.41
C LYS A 103 -19.53 -21.23 16.76
N ALA A 104 -18.31 -21.23 17.31
CA ALA A 104 -17.23 -22.08 16.80
C ALA A 104 -17.44 -23.56 17.12
N PHE A 105 -18.05 -23.87 18.26
CA PHE A 105 -18.43 -25.24 18.61
C PHE A 105 -19.54 -25.77 17.70
N THR A 106 -20.59 -24.99 17.43
CA THR A 106 -21.61 -25.30 16.43
C THR A 106 -20.98 -25.54 15.06
N GLU A 107 -20.22 -24.58 14.56
CA GLU A 107 -19.63 -24.60 13.22
C GLU A 107 -18.61 -25.74 12.99
N LEU A 108 -17.87 -26.13 14.04
CA LEU A 108 -17.02 -27.32 14.03
C LEU A 108 -17.85 -28.61 13.96
N LEU A 109 -18.96 -28.69 14.70
CA LEU A 109 -19.88 -29.83 14.67
C LEU A 109 -20.61 -29.94 13.33
N ASP A 110 -21.03 -28.82 12.73
CA ASP A 110 -21.59 -28.75 11.37
C ASP A 110 -20.62 -29.37 10.36
N THR A 111 -19.32 -29.06 10.49
CA THR A 111 -18.27 -29.55 9.60
C THR A 111 -18.01 -31.05 9.82
N TYR A 112 -17.95 -31.53 11.07
CA TYR A 112 -17.81 -32.96 11.36
C TYR A 112 -19.02 -33.80 10.92
N GLU A 113 -20.24 -33.29 11.07
CA GLU A 113 -21.48 -33.94 10.62
C GLU A 113 -21.44 -34.14 9.10
N ALA A 114 -21.15 -33.08 8.34
CA ALA A 114 -21.02 -33.15 6.88
C ALA A 114 -19.87 -34.07 6.42
N ILE A 115 -18.72 -34.09 7.11
CA ILE A 115 -17.65 -35.07 6.85
C ILE A 115 -18.15 -36.49 7.08
N GLY A 116 -18.87 -36.74 8.18
CA GLY A 116 -19.45 -38.05 8.51
C GLY A 116 -20.46 -38.55 7.48
N GLU A 117 -21.33 -37.68 6.97
CA GLU A 117 -22.29 -38.01 5.91
C GLU A 117 -21.60 -38.40 4.58
N HIS A 118 -20.42 -37.85 4.30
CA HIS A 118 -19.66 -38.10 3.07
C HIS A 118 -18.68 -39.28 3.17
N LEU A 119 -18.52 -39.89 4.35
CA LEU A 119 -17.73 -41.11 4.53
C LEU A 119 -18.55 -42.38 4.20
N PRO A 120 -17.93 -43.42 3.62
CA PRO A 120 -18.58 -44.72 3.47
C PRO A 120 -18.67 -45.46 4.82
N LEU A 121 -19.77 -46.17 5.06
CA LEU A 121 -19.81 -47.23 6.08
C LEU A 121 -19.11 -48.47 5.49
N LEU A 122 -17.95 -48.82 6.06
CA LEU A 122 -16.99 -49.74 5.43
C LEU A 122 -17.11 -51.21 5.85
N LEU A 123 -17.79 -51.54 6.96
CA LEU A 123 -17.89 -52.93 7.41
C LEU A 123 -18.66 -53.83 6.42
N GLN A 124 -19.70 -53.28 5.79
CA GLN A 124 -20.46 -53.94 4.71
C GLN A 124 -19.63 -54.19 3.43
N TYR A 125 -18.45 -53.58 3.31
CA TYR A 125 -17.56 -53.69 2.15
C TYR A 125 -16.23 -54.38 2.47
N GLN A 126 -16.11 -55.10 3.60
CA GLN A 126 -14.84 -55.77 3.96
C GLN A 126 -14.27 -56.66 2.86
N ASP A 127 -15.11 -57.43 2.15
CA ASP A 127 -14.65 -58.36 1.13
C ASP A 127 -14.16 -57.66 -0.16
N LEU A 128 -14.61 -56.43 -0.45
CA LEU A 128 -14.05 -55.61 -1.53
C LEU A 128 -12.54 -55.40 -1.32
N PHE A 129 -12.11 -55.04 -0.11
CA PHE A 129 -10.71 -54.79 0.21
C PHE A 129 -9.87 -56.06 0.31
N ARG A 130 -10.50 -57.23 0.55
CA ARG A 130 -9.85 -58.54 0.49
C ARG A 130 -9.64 -59.04 -0.94
N VAL A 131 -10.63 -58.83 -1.82
CA VAL A 131 -10.63 -59.31 -3.21
C VAL A 131 -9.91 -58.34 -4.16
N GLN A 132 -9.91 -57.03 -3.87
CA GLN A 132 -9.21 -56.00 -4.65
C GLN A 132 -8.22 -55.21 -3.76
N PRO A 133 -6.97 -55.68 -3.60
CA PRO A 133 -5.97 -55.02 -2.75
C PRO A 133 -5.68 -53.56 -3.12
N GLU A 134 -5.85 -53.17 -4.39
CA GLU A 134 -5.67 -51.78 -4.83
C GLU A 134 -6.67 -50.81 -4.18
N MET A 135 -7.86 -51.28 -3.77
CA MET A 135 -8.84 -50.45 -3.06
C MET A 135 -8.37 -50.02 -1.66
N VAL A 136 -7.33 -50.67 -1.09
CA VAL A 136 -6.68 -50.22 0.15
C VAL A 136 -5.99 -48.85 -0.05
N ARG A 137 -5.61 -48.48 -1.29
CA ARG A 137 -5.13 -47.12 -1.63
C ARG A 137 -6.21 -46.07 -1.32
N VAL A 138 -7.48 -46.34 -1.65
CA VAL A 138 -8.60 -45.42 -1.40
C VAL A 138 -8.82 -45.16 0.10
N LEU A 139 -8.60 -46.18 0.94
CA LEU A 139 -8.63 -46.01 2.41
C LEU A 139 -7.53 -45.05 2.91
N SER A 140 -6.35 -45.02 2.26
CA SER A 140 -5.29 -44.08 2.58
C SER A 140 -5.56 -42.65 2.07
N LEU A 141 -6.28 -42.51 0.95
CA LEU A 141 -6.71 -41.21 0.41
C LEU A 141 -7.80 -40.57 1.30
N ILE A 142 -8.73 -41.36 1.84
CA ILE A 142 -9.70 -40.93 2.85
C ILE A 142 -8.97 -40.43 4.12
N TYR A 143 -7.96 -41.18 4.58
CA TYR A 143 -7.18 -40.80 5.77
C TYR A 143 -6.42 -39.49 5.58
N GLU A 144 -5.79 -39.28 4.42
CA GLU A 144 -5.13 -38.02 4.08
C GLU A 144 -6.10 -36.83 4.10
N ASP A 145 -7.32 -37.00 3.60
CA ASP A 145 -8.38 -35.97 3.62
C ASP A 145 -8.83 -35.61 5.05
N ILE A 146 -8.98 -36.61 5.94
CA ILE A 146 -9.27 -36.39 7.37
C ILE A 146 -8.10 -35.71 8.09
N LEU A 147 -6.86 -36.10 7.81
CA LEU A 147 -5.68 -35.48 8.40
C LEU A 147 -5.47 -34.03 7.92
N GLU A 148 -5.74 -33.72 6.64
CA GLU A 148 -5.68 -32.35 6.11
C GLU A 148 -6.76 -31.45 6.75
N PHE A 149 -7.98 -31.96 6.93
CA PHE A 149 -9.02 -31.24 7.69
C PHE A 149 -8.55 -30.95 9.12
N HIS A 150 -8.10 -31.98 9.85
CA HIS A 150 -7.58 -31.81 11.21
C HIS A 150 -6.40 -30.84 11.27
N ARG A 151 -5.50 -30.86 10.28
CA ARG A 151 -4.37 -29.92 10.18
C ARG A 151 -4.83 -28.48 10.05
N LEU A 152 -5.73 -28.20 9.12
CA LEU A 152 -6.26 -26.85 8.89
C LEU A 152 -7.04 -26.34 10.10
N ALA A 153 -7.84 -27.19 10.73
CA ALA A 153 -8.59 -26.84 11.94
C ALA A 153 -7.67 -26.60 13.15
N ILE A 154 -6.69 -27.48 13.43
CA ILE A 154 -5.75 -27.31 14.55
C ILE A 154 -4.92 -26.05 14.37
N GLN A 155 -4.35 -25.81 13.18
CA GLN A 155 -3.57 -24.60 12.91
C GLN A 155 -4.37 -23.33 13.16
N TYR A 156 -5.66 -23.32 12.81
CA TYR A 156 -6.56 -22.20 13.07
C TYR A 156 -6.85 -22.02 14.58
N PHE A 157 -7.27 -23.07 15.28
CA PHE A 157 -7.60 -23.00 16.72
C PHE A 157 -6.38 -22.80 17.64
N GLN A 158 -5.16 -22.91 17.11
CA GLN A 158 -3.90 -22.54 17.79
C GLN A 158 -3.48 -21.07 17.58
N GLN A 159 -4.18 -20.27 16.75
CA GLN A 159 -3.90 -18.83 16.58
C GLN A 159 -4.32 -18.01 17.83
N ARG A 160 -3.50 -17.07 18.30
CA ARG A 160 -3.78 -16.27 19.51
C ARG A 160 -5.15 -15.59 19.49
N SER A 161 -5.51 -14.97 18.37
CA SER A 161 -6.74 -14.17 18.23
C SER A 161 -7.91 -14.92 17.56
N TRP A 162 -7.89 -16.26 17.48
CA TRP A 162 -8.91 -17.02 16.73
C TRP A 162 -10.34 -16.67 17.14
N LYS A 163 -10.60 -16.41 18.43
CA LYS A 163 -11.93 -16.04 18.93
C LYS A 163 -12.42 -14.68 18.41
N GLN A 164 -11.51 -13.71 18.27
CA GLN A 164 -11.85 -12.36 17.79
C GLN A 164 -12.04 -12.32 16.28
N LEU A 165 -11.32 -13.19 15.56
CA LEU A 165 -11.30 -13.25 14.09
C LEU A 165 -12.23 -14.34 13.53
N PHE A 166 -13.06 -14.97 14.35
CA PHE A 166 -13.78 -16.19 13.98
C PHE A 166 -14.71 -16.01 12.77
N ASP A 167 -15.52 -14.95 12.78
CA ASP A 167 -16.53 -14.74 11.73
C ASP A 167 -15.93 -14.51 10.35
N ASP A 168 -14.80 -13.79 10.28
CA ASP A 168 -14.11 -13.46 9.03
C ASP A 168 -13.22 -14.63 8.56
N ASN A 169 -12.41 -15.19 9.46
CA ASN A 169 -11.43 -16.21 9.09
C ASN A 169 -12.08 -17.60 8.91
N TRP A 170 -13.06 -18.01 9.72
CA TRP A 170 -13.68 -19.33 9.58
C TRP A 170 -14.46 -19.45 8.27
N LYS A 171 -15.07 -18.35 7.80
CA LYS A 171 -15.71 -18.28 6.47
C LYS A 171 -14.72 -18.60 5.33
N ALA A 172 -13.48 -18.13 5.42
CA ALA A 172 -12.43 -18.46 4.47
C ALA A 172 -11.93 -19.92 4.60
N LYS A 173 -11.83 -20.47 5.83
CA LYS A 173 -11.45 -21.88 6.03
C LYS A 173 -12.56 -22.85 5.56
N LYS A 174 -13.85 -22.51 5.71
CA LYS A 174 -15.01 -23.28 5.20
C LYS A 174 -14.89 -23.64 3.72
N ALA A 175 -14.43 -22.70 2.88
CA ALA A 175 -14.26 -22.96 1.45
C ALA A 175 -13.26 -24.10 1.18
N ARG A 176 -12.23 -24.24 2.01
CA ARG A 176 -11.26 -25.36 1.95
C ARG A 176 -11.87 -26.66 2.48
N PHE A 177 -12.67 -26.60 3.55
CA PHE A 177 -13.35 -27.78 4.11
C PHE A 177 -14.37 -28.38 3.12
N ALA A 178 -15.10 -27.55 2.38
CA ALA A 178 -16.03 -28.01 1.34
C ALA A 178 -15.34 -28.86 0.26
N THR A 179 -14.12 -28.50 -0.14
CA THR A 179 -13.31 -29.28 -1.09
C THR A 179 -12.91 -30.65 -0.53
N ILE A 180 -12.56 -30.71 0.77
CA ILE A 180 -12.26 -31.98 1.46
C ILE A 180 -13.51 -32.88 1.54
N ILE A 181 -14.66 -32.31 1.91
CA ILE A 181 -15.94 -33.03 1.98
C ILE A 181 -16.35 -33.59 0.59
N SER A 182 -16.18 -32.78 -0.47
CA SER A 182 -16.36 -33.23 -1.85
C SER A 182 -15.37 -34.34 -2.26
N SER A 183 -14.11 -34.26 -1.80
CA SER A 183 -13.11 -35.32 -2.02
C SER A 183 -13.54 -36.65 -1.37
N LEU A 184 -13.97 -36.62 -0.11
CA LEU A 184 -14.50 -37.78 0.61
C LEU A 184 -15.72 -38.38 -0.09
N GLY A 185 -16.65 -37.54 -0.56
CA GLY A 185 -17.81 -37.99 -1.33
C GLY A 185 -17.46 -38.74 -2.62
N ARG A 186 -16.38 -38.33 -3.32
CA ARG A 186 -15.86 -39.07 -4.49
C ARG A 186 -15.29 -40.43 -4.08
N HIS A 187 -14.52 -40.50 -3.00
CA HIS A 187 -13.95 -41.76 -2.50
C HIS A 187 -15.06 -42.73 -2.06
N ARG A 188 -16.11 -42.22 -1.39
CA ARG A 188 -17.32 -42.97 -1.03
C ARG A 188 -17.99 -43.55 -2.28
N GLY A 189 -18.30 -42.72 -3.27
CA GLY A 189 -18.94 -43.15 -4.52
C GLY A 189 -18.13 -44.21 -5.29
N LEU A 190 -16.80 -44.11 -5.29
CA LEU A 190 -15.91 -45.13 -5.87
C LEU A 190 -16.00 -46.47 -5.11
N VAL A 191 -15.96 -46.46 -3.77
CA VAL A 191 -16.11 -47.68 -2.95
C VAL A 191 -17.47 -48.34 -3.18
N GLU A 192 -18.56 -47.57 -3.13
CA GLU A 192 -19.92 -48.07 -3.38
C GLU A 192 -20.07 -48.64 -4.81
N THR A 193 -19.46 -48.00 -5.80
CA THR A 193 -19.49 -48.45 -7.20
C THR A 193 -18.71 -49.76 -7.39
N GLN A 194 -17.49 -49.88 -6.84
CA GLN A 194 -16.68 -51.10 -6.97
C GLN A 194 -17.26 -52.28 -6.17
N ALA A 195 -17.89 -52.01 -5.01
CA ALA A 195 -18.67 -53.02 -4.30
C ALA A 195 -19.84 -53.53 -5.15
N ASN A 196 -20.63 -52.64 -5.74
CA ASN A 196 -21.76 -53.01 -6.61
C ASN A 196 -21.31 -53.82 -7.83
N ILE A 197 -20.18 -53.46 -8.47
CA ILE A 197 -19.60 -54.24 -9.58
C ILE A 197 -19.20 -55.64 -9.11
N LEU A 198 -18.57 -55.77 -7.93
CA LEU A 198 -18.22 -57.08 -7.36
C LEU A 198 -19.44 -57.94 -7.02
N HIS A 199 -20.51 -57.35 -6.49
CA HIS A 199 -21.75 -58.06 -6.22
C HIS A 199 -22.46 -58.50 -7.51
N MET A 200 -22.45 -57.69 -8.57
CA MET A 200 -22.95 -58.10 -9.90
C MET A 200 -22.11 -59.23 -10.48
N GLN A 201 -20.77 -59.14 -10.42
CA GLN A 201 -19.87 -60.19 -10.90
C GLN A 201 -20.06 -61.51 -10.15
N ALA A 202 -20.17 -61.48 -8.82
CA ALA A 202 -20.47 -62.67 -8.02
C ALA A 202 -21.87 -63.25 -8.33
N PHE A 203 -22.86 -62.42 -8.67
CA PHE A 203 -24.19 -62.88 -9.07
C PHE A 203 -24.18 -63.51 -10.48
N ASP A 204 -23.45 -62.93 -11.43
CA ASP A 204 -23.27 -63.53 -12.76
C ASP A 204 -22.43 -64.81 -12.72
N ASP A 205 -21.41 -64.90 -11.87
CA ASP A 205 -20.63 -66.13 -11.67
C ASP A 205 -21.45 -67.23 -10.97
N LEU A 206 -22.30 -66.89 -10.00
CA LEU A 206 -23.26 -67.83 -9.44
C LEU A 206 -24.32 -68.26 -10.48
N ARG A 207 -24.75 -67.35 -11.35
CA ARG A 207 -25.68 -67.63 -12.45
C ARG A 207 -25.03 -68.49 -13.55
N ARG A 208 -23.72 -68.38 -13.77
CA ARG A 208 -22.93 -69.32 -14.58
C ARG A 208 -22.91 -70.69 -13.92
N GLN A 209 -22.54 -70.81 -12.66
CA GLN A 209 -22.54 -72.09 -11.92
C GLN A 209 -23.91 -72.81 -11.89
N ILE A 210 -25.02 -72.05 -11.99
CA ILE A 210 -26.38 -72.60 -12.14
C ILE A 210 -26.71 -73.02 -13.58
N ASN A 211 -26.10 -72.39 -14.59
CA ASN A 211 -26.25 -72.67 -16.01
C ASN A 211 -25.20 -73.64 -16.59
N ASP A 212 -24.10 -73.93 -15.87
CA ASP A 212 -22.96 -74.77 -16.27
C ASP A 212 -23.31 -76.29 -16.31
N HIS A 213 -24.44 -76.60 -16.94
CA HIS A 213 -24.88 -77.95 -17.29
C HIS A 213 -25.06 -78.16 -18.81
N HIS A 214 -24.75 -77.15 -19.64
CA HIS A 214 -24.54 -77.32 -21.08
C HIS A 214 -23.35 -76.50 -21.61
N ASP A 215 -22.31 -77.25 -22.00
CA ASP A 215 -21.38 -77.08 -23.12
C ASP A 215 -20.44 -75.85 -23.23
N GLU A 216 -19.17 -76.16 -22.94
CA GLU A 216 -17.92 -75.69 -23.54
C GLU A 216 -17.96 -74.67 -24.71
N GLN A 217 -17.40 -73.47 -24.48
CA GLN A 217 -16.50 -72.83 -25.47
C GLN A 217 -15.53 -71.84 -24.78
N MET A 218 -14.23 -72.14 -24.85
CA MET A 218 -13.21 -71.52 -23.98
C MET A 218 -12.00 -71.02 -24.78
N GLN A 219 -12.03 -69.76 -25.24
CA GLN A 219 -10.82 -69.05 -25.68
C GLN A 219 -10.87 -67.50 -25.69
N GLY A 220 -12.00 -66.86 -25.35
CA GLY A 220 -12.11 -65.38 -25.24
C GLY A 220 -12.09 -64.83 -23.80
N LEU A 221 -11.81 -65.68 -22.81
CA LEU A 221 -12.07 -65.39 -21.39
C LEU A 221 -10.89 -64.76 -20.64
N ASP A 222 -9.65 -65.16 -20.94
CA ASP A 222 -8.46 -64.54 -20.32
C ASP A 222 -8.27 -63.09 -20.77
N ASP A 223 -8.53 -62.78 -22.06
CA ASP A 223 -8.51 -61.41 -22.58
C ASP A 223 -9.57 -60.54 -21.88
N ALA A 224 -10.80 -61.05 -21.72
CA ALA A 224 -11.86 -60.34 -21.01
C ALA A 224 -11.51 -60.10 -19.53
N ARG A 225 -10.82 -61.05 -18.89
CA ARG A 225 -10.34 -60.95 -17.51
C ARG A 225 -9.21 -59.93 -17.37
N GLN A 226 -8.22 -59.94 -18.26
CA GLN A 226 -7.15 -58.94 -18.30
C GLN A 226 -7.68 -57.54 -18.65
N LEU A 227 -8.70 -57.42 -19.50
CA LEU A 227 -9.38 -56.15 -19.78
C LEU A 227 -10.12 -55.63 -18.55
N ALA A 228 -10.79 -56.49 -17.77
CA ALA A 228 -11.44 -56.11 -16.52
C ALA A 228 -10.42 -55.69 -15.44
N GLU A 229 -9.33 -56.45 -15.27
CA GLU A 229 -8.28 -56.16 -14.27
C GLU A 229 -7.48 -54.91 -14.62
N SER A 230 -7.12 -54.70 -15.90
CA SER A 230 -6.48 -53.45 -16.36
C SER A 230 -7.44 -52.25 -16.33
N GLY A 231 -8.76 -52.46 -16.51
CA GLY A 231 -9.78 -51.43 -16.32
C GLY A 231 -9.90 -50.97 -14.86
N ARG A 232 -9.88 -51.90 -13.89
CA ARG A 232 -9.87 -51.57 -12.45
C ARG A 232 -8.67 -50.68 -12.08
N GLY A 233 -7.47 -51.07 -12.51
CA GLY A 233 -6.24 -50.31 -12.25
C GLY A 233 -6.26 -48.90 -12.82
N ARG A 234 -6.75 -48.73 -14.06
CA ARG A 234 -6.95 -47.39 -14.67
C ARG A 234 -7.91 -46.53 -13.85
N SER A 235 -9.05 -47.08 -13.42
CA SER A 235 -10.05 -46.30 -12.69
C SER A 235 -9.51 -45.66 -11.41
N ILE A 236 -8.72 -46.39 -10.60
CA ILE A 236 -8.13 -45.84 -9.37
C ILE A 236 -7.11 -44.73 -9.70
N GLN A 237 -6.30 -44.93 -10.74
CA GLN A 237 -5.32 -43.94 -11.19
C GLN A 237 -5.98 -42.67 -11.78
N GLU A 238 -7.10 -42.83 -12.50
CA GLU A 238 -7.93 -41.73 -13.00
C GLU A 238 -8.56 -40.93 -11.86
N PHE A 239 -9.03 -41.59 -10.79
CA PHE A 239 -9.52 -40.93 -9.58
C PHE A 239 -8.41 -40.17 -8.82
N GLU A 240 -7.20 -40.73 -8.71
CA GLU A 240 -6.03 -40.02 -8.14
C GLU A 240 -5.66 -38.77 -8.95
N GLN A 241 -5.65 -38.87 -10.29
CA GLN A 241 -5.40 -37.72 -11.17
C GLN A 241 -6.53 -36.68 -11.06
N ALA A 242 -7.80 -37.09 -11.05
CA ALA A 242 -8.95 -36.20 -10.88
C ALA A 242 -8.97 -35.52 -9.50
N ARG A 243 -8.42 -36.16 -8.45
CA ARG A 243 -8.15 -35.51 -7.16
C ARG A 243 -7.05 -34.47 -7.29
N GLN A 244 -5.87 -34.83 -7.79
CA GLN A 244 -4.72 -33.91 -7.92
C GLN A 244 -5.06 -32.67 -8.77
N ILE A 245 -5.82 -32.84 -9.86
CA ILE A 245 -6.29 -31.74 -10.72
C ILE A 245 -7.28 -30.85 -9.96
N ALA A 246 -8.26 -31.42 -9.23
CA ALA A 246 -9.20 -30.64 -8.44
C ALA A 246 -8.49 -29.84 -7.33
N ASP A 247 -7.58 -30.48 -6.59
CA ASP A 247 -6.80 -29.86 -5.51
C ASP A 247 -5.90 -28.74 -6.05
N SER A 248 -5.25 -28.95 -7.21
CA SER A 248 -4.44 -27.94 -7.89
C SER A 248 -5.28 -26.75 -8.34
N ASN A 249 -6.43 -26.99 -8.98
CA ASN A 249 -7.34 -25.94 -9.45
C ASN A 249 -7.90 -25.13 -8.28
N HIS A 250 -8.30 -25.77 -7.18
CA HIS A 250 -8.78 -25.10 -5.99
C HIS A 250 -7.67 -24.28 -5.30
N ARG A 251 -6.45 -24.81 -5.19
CA ARG A 251 -5.28 -24.05 -4.69
C ARG A 251 -4.97 -22.83 -5.56
N ALA A 252 -5.08 -22.94 -6.88
CA ALA A 252 -4.90 -21.80 -7.79
C ALA A 252 -5.99 -20.72 -7.61
N GLN A 253 -7.26 -21.12 -7.48
CA GLN A 253 -8.38 -20.22 -7.19
C GLN A 253 -8.21 -19.49 -5.85
N LEU A 254 -7.80 -20.20 -4.79
CA LEU A 254 -7.51 -19.61 -3.49
C LEU A 254 -6.36 -18.59 -3.57
N GLN A 255 -5.25 -18.91 -4.24
CA GLN A 255 -4.15 -17.97 -4.41
C GLN A 255 -4.53 -16.75 -5.24
N LEU A 256 -5.41 -16.89 -6.24
CA LEU A 256 -5.97 -15.78 -7.00
C LEU A 256 -6.85 -14.88 -6.12
N GLU A 257 -7.73 -15.48 -5.31
CA GLU A 257 -8.58 -14.72 -4.40
C GLU A 257 -7.75 -14.02 -3.32
N GLU A 258 -6.79 -14.72 -2.70
CA GLU A 258 -5.84 -14.14 -1.73
C GLU A 258 -5.10 -12.94 -2.36
N LYS A 259 -4.56 -13.06 -3.58
CA LYS A 259 -3.94 -11.95 -4.31
C LYS A 259 -4.92 -10.79 -4.57
N ARG A 260 -6.18 -11.07 -4.92
CA ARG A 260 -7.22 -10.05 -5.15
C ARG A 260 -7.60 -9.32 -3.87
N GLN A 261 -7.85 -10.06 -2.79
CA GLN A 261 -8.16 -9.52 -1.47
C GLN A 261 -6.99 -8.65 -0.99
N MET A 262 -5.76 -9.17 -1.08
CA MET A 262 -4.52 -8.50 -0.68
C MET A 262 -4.33 -7.19 -1.43
N LYS A 263 -4.46 -7.18 -2.77
CA LYS A 263 -4.37 -5.97 -3.58
C LYS A 263 -5.40 -4.91 -3.14
N LYS A 264 -6.67 -5.31 -2.95
CA LYS A 264 -7.73 -4.38 -2.52
C LYS A 264 -7.44 -3.79 -1.13
N VAL A 265 -6.90 -4.60 -0.22
CA VAL A 265 -6.50 -4.15 1.13
C VAL A 265 -5.31 -3.18 1.05
N PHE A 266 -4.29 -3.45 0.24
CA PHE A 266 -3.18 -2.48 0.05
C PHE A 266 -3.61 -1.19 -0.65
N ASP A 267 -4.50 -1.27 -1.66
CA ASP A 267 -5.08 -0.08 -2.32
C ASP A 267 -5.87 0.79 -1.31
N TRP A 268 -6.51 0.18 -0.29
CA TRP A 268 -7.25 0.85 0.79
C TRP A 268 -6.37 1.34 1.96
N LEU A 269 -5.38 0.55 2.38
CA LEU A 269 -4.39 0.98 3.37
C LEU A 269 -3.51 2.09 2.81
N ARG A 270 -3.18 2.05 1.50
CA ARG A 270 -2.29 2.97 0.77
C ARG A 270 -1.10 3.37 1.66
N ALA A 271 -0.34 2.38 2.08
CA ALA A 271 0.73 2.58 3.06
C ALA A 271 1.85 3.47 2.52
N PRO A 272 2.45 4.34 3.35
CA PRO A 272 3.65 5.08 2.97
C PRO A 272 4.82 4.11 2.76
N ASN A 273 5.42 4.10 1.57
CA ASN A 273 6.59 3.26 1.29
C ASN A 273 7.81 3.79 2.06
N THR A 274 8.32 2.97 2.98
CA THR A 274 9.49 3.26 3.82
C THR A 274 10.70 2.39 3.49
N ASP A 275 10.53 1.35 2.65
CA ASP A 275 11.59 0.42 2.24
C ASP A 275 12.69 1.11 1.43
N PHE A 276 12.36 2.10 0.61
CA PHE A 276 13.35 2.84 -0.17
C PHE A 276 14.35 3.58 0.74
N GLU A 277 13.88 4.21 1.81
CA GLU A 277 14.75 4.86 2.80
C GLU A 277 15.54 3.81 3.60
N HIS A 278 14.89 2.70 3.99
CA HIS A 278 15.58 1.59 4.64
C HIS A 278 16.74 1.04 3.78
N TYR A 279 16.52 0.90 2.46
CA TYR A 279 17.53 0.48 1.51
C TYR A 279 18.68 1.49 1.37
N LYS A 280 18.38 2.79 1.28
CA LYS A 280 19.37 3.90 1.27
C LYS A 280 20.24 3.88 2.53
N LEU A 281 19.63 3.66 3.70
CA LEU A 281 20.33 3.53 4.99
C LEU A 281 21.17 2.25 5.08
N LYS A 282 20.68 1.13 4.54
CA LYS A 282 21.43 -0.14 4.45
C LYS A 282 22.66 0.00 3.55
N LYS A 283 22.51 0.59 2.36
CA LYS A 283 23.62 0.91 1.45
C LYS A 283 24.64 1.85 2.08
N THR A 284 24.19 2.84 2.86
CA THR A 284 25.09 3.72 3.63
C THR A 284 25.94 2.93 4.63
N ARG A 285 25.36 1.94 5.34
CA ARG A 285 26.09 1.09 6.30
C ARG A 285 27.06 0.10 5.66
N GLU A 286 26.81 -0.33 4.42
CA GLU A 286 27.80 -1.11 3.65
C GLU A 286 29.10 -0.32 3.40
N ILE A 287 29.02 1.02 3.35
CA ILE A 287 30.17 1.94 3.18
C ILE A 287 30.86 2.23 4.52
N TYR A 288 30.21 2.01 5.66
CA TYR A 288 30.77 2.21 7.01
C TYR A 288 30.56 0.98 7.90
N PRO A 289 31.19 -0.17 7.57
CA PRO A 289 31.01 -1.41 8.30
C PRO A 289 31.50 -1.28 9.76
N ASN A 290 30.90 -2.08 10.65
CA ASN A 290 31.13 -2.09 12.10
C ASN A 290 30.65 -0.84 12.88
N THR A 291 30.29 0.26 12.20
CA THR A 291 29.78 1.46 12.89
C THR A 291 28.42 1.26 13.57
N GLY A 292 28.13 2.05 14.60
CA GLY A 292 26.90 2.03 15.38
C GLY A 292 26.78 0.83 16.32
N ARG A 293 27.83 0.02 16.48
CA ARG A 293 27.83 -1.19 17.31
C ARG A 293 27.77 -0.92 18.81
N TRP A 294 28.18 0.26 19.28
CA TRP A 294 28.09 0.65 20.69
C TRP A 294 26.66 0.48 21.24
N LEU A 295 25.63 0.72 20.41
CA LEU A 295 24.23 0.54 20.79
C LEU A 295 23.88 -0.94 21.04
N LEU A 296 24.47 -1.87 20.28
CA LEU A 296 24.25 -3.31 20.44
C LEU A 296 24.86 -3.87 21.74
N GLU A 297 25.91 -3.21 22.23
CA GLU A 297 26.57 -3.53 23.51
C GLU A 297 26.03 -2.71 24.69
N HIS A 298 25.19 -1.69 24.44
CA HIS A 298 24.56 -0.90 25.50
C HIS A 298 23.58 -1.77 26.32
N PRO A 299 23.75 -1.94 27.65
CA PRO A 299 23.02 -2.94 28.43
C PRO A 299 21.50 -2.92 28.23
N SER A 300 20.87 -1.74 28.38
CA SER A 300 19.42 -1.57 28.22
C SER A 300 18.90 -1.95 26.83
N PHE A 301 19.70 -1.75 25.78
CA PHE A 301 19.31 -2.13 24.42
C PHE A 301 19.52 -3.64 24.20
N LYS A 302 20.63 -4.18 24.71
CA LYS A 302 20.97 -5.60 24.61
C LYS A 302 19.89 -6.48 25.24
N GLU A 303 19.42 -6.11 26.44
CA GLU A 303 18.29 -6.74 27.11
C GLU A 303 16.94 -6.46 26.41
N TRP A 304 16.71 -5.25 25.88
CA TRP A 304 15.51 -4.94 25.09
C TRP A 304 15.43 -5.72 23.77
N LEU A 305 16.57 -6.10 23.18
CA LEU A 305 16.63 -6.93 21.97
C LEU A 305 16.56 -8.44 22.26
N ASP A 306 17.03 -8.88 23.43
CA ASP A 306 17.08 -10.29 23.82
C ASP A 306 15.66 -10.90 23.93
N PRO A 307 15.31 -11.94 23.13
CA PRO A 307 13.96 -12.52 23.15
C PRO A 307 13.58 -13.29 24.41
N ASP A 308 14.54 -13.60 25.29
CA ASP A 308 14.38 -14.38 26.53
C ASP A 308 14.49 -13.50 27.78
N TYR A 309 15.29 -12.42 27.76
CA TYR A 309 15.39 -11.44 28.85
C TYR A 309 14.32 -10.34 28.79
N ALA A 310 13.10 -10.70 29.19
CA ALA A 310 11.91 -9.85 29.08
C ALA A 310 11.59 -8.97 30.31
N LYS A 311 12.59 -8.48 31.06
CA LYS A 311 12.38 -7.74 32.33
C LYS A 311 12.50 -6.22 32.26
N ILE A 312 13.10 -5.66 31.21
CA ILE A 312 13.13 -4.22 30.94
C ILE A 312 11.75 -3.77 30.39
N PRO A 313 11.27 -2.55 30.68
CA PRO A 313 10.06 -2.00 30.05
C PRO A 313 10.16 -2.05 28.51
N PRO A 314 9.08 -2.41 27.81
CA PRO A 314 9.12 -2.64 26.36
C PRO A 314 9.26 -1.37 25.50
N LEU A 315 9.08 -0.18 26.08
CA LEU A 315 9.27 1.10 25.39
C LEU A 315 10.66 1.65 25.67
N LEU A 316 11.37 2.06 24.62
CA LEU A 316 12.74 2.56 24.70
C LEU A 316 12.88 3.83 23.84
N TRP A 317 13.34 4.94 24.43
CA TRP A 317 13.55 6.21 23.74
C TRP A 317 15.04 6.44 23.46
N LEU A 318 15.42 6.41 22.18
CA LEU A 318 16.76 6.74 21.70
C LEU A 318 16.83 8.22 21.31
N ASN A 319 17.46 9.05 22.14
CA ASN A 319 17.57 10.49 21.89
C ASN A 319 19.01 10.98 21.69
N GLY A 320 19.14 12.15 21.08
CA GLY A 320 20.43 12.76 20.76
C GLY A 320 20.28 13.99 19.86
N ILE A 321 21.37 14.75 19.70
CA ILE A 321 21.39 15.99 18.90
C ILE A 321 21.06 15.74 17.41
N PRO A 322 20.67 16.76 16.62
CA PRO A 322 20.62 16.65 15.16
C PRO A 322 21.95 16.11 14.60
N GLY A 323 21.93 15.30 13.54
CA GLY A 323 23.16 14.77 12.93
C GLY A 323 23.94 13.71 13.73
N SER A 324 23.47 13.28 14.91
CA SER A 324 24.10 12.22 15.76
C SER A 324 23.91 10.77 15.26
N GLY A 325 23.35 10.57 14.07
CA GLY A 325 23.21 9.22 13.47
C GLY A 325 21.96 8.42 13.86
N LYS A 326 21.00 8.98 14.62
CA LYS A 326 19.74 8.30 15.06
C LYS A 326 19.10 7.39 13.99
N THR A 327 18.83 7.92 12.79
CA THR A 327 18.22 7.18 11.67
C THR A 327 19.07 6.01 11.16
N VAL A 328 20.40 6.13 11.21
CA VAL A 328 21.32 5.04 10.88
C VAL A 328 21.23 3.94 11.95
N LEU A 329 21.26 4.32 13.23
CA LEU A 329 21.08 3.40 14.37
C LEU A 329 19.73 2.69 14.31
N ALA A 330 18.62 3.41 14.04
CA ALA A 330 17.30 2.81 13.83
C ALA A 330 17.31 1.72 12.73
N SER A 331 18.01 1.97 11.62
CA SER A 331 18.17 0.98 10.56
C SER A 331 19.04 -0.24 10.96
N ILE A 332 19.95 -0.09 11.94
CA ILE A 332 20.66 -1.22 12.57
C ILE A 332 19.69 -2.03 13.41
N VAL A 333 18.93 -1.39 14.31
CA VAL A 333 17.96 -2.07 15.19
C VAL A 333 16.98 -2.95 14.40
N VAL A 334 16.43 -2.44 13.30
CA VAL A 334 15.52 -3.19 12.42
C VAL A 334 16.20 -4.43 11.81
N GLU A 335 17.45 -4.30 11.36
CA GLU A 335 18.18 -5.42 10.75
C GLU A 335 18.68 -6.45 11.77
N GLU A 336 19.03 -6.05 13.00
CA GLU A 336 19.36 -7.01 14.07
C GLU A 336 18.10 -7.72 14.59
N ALA A 337 16.98 -7.02 14.76
CA ALA A 337 15.69 -7.63 15.11
C ALA A 337 15.23 -8.66 14.06
N ARG A 338 15.48 -8.41 12.77
CA ARG A 338 15.21 -9.36 11.66
C ARG A 338 16.08 -10.62 11.69
N LYS A 339 17.22 -10.63 12.39
CA LYS A 339 18.11 -11.81 12.52
C LYS A 339 17.73 -12.72 13.69
N LEU A 340 16.81 -12.31 14.57
CA LEU A 340 16.41 -13.08 15.73
C LEU A 340 15.81 -14.43 15.32
N SER A 341 16.24 -15.51 15.98
CA SER A 341 15.84 -16.89 15.63
C SER A 341 14.36 -17.19 15.90
N ARG A 342 13.69 -16.39 16.74
CA ARG A 342 12.24 -16.41 16.91
C ARG A 342 11.59 -15.60 15.79
N LYS A 343 10.65 -16.23 15.06
CA LYS A 343 9.73 -15.58 14.12
C LYS A 343 8.85 -14.56 14.84
N SER A 344 9.41 -13.38 15.09
CA SER A 344 8.77 -12.19 15.62
C SER A 344 8.44 -11.27 14.45
N THR A 345 7.32 -10.56 14.52
CA THR A 345 7.00 -9.52 13.55
C THR A 345 7.98 -8.36 13.75
N VAL A 346 8.61 -7.87 12.67
CA VAL A 346 9.49 -6.68 12.74
C VAL A 346 8.90 -5.59 11.87
N LEU A 347 8.67 -4.43 12.47
CA LEU A 347 7.96 -3.30 11.88
C LEU A 347 8.78 -2.02 12.05
N PHE A 348 8.71 -1.11 11.09
CA PHE A 348 9.46 0.15 11.15
C PHE A 348 8.75 1.28 10.39
N PHE A 349 9.03 2.52 10.80
CA PHE A 349 8.58 3.71 10.09
C PHE A 349 9.62 4.83 10.22
N TYR A 350 9.85 5.57 9.13
CA TYR A 350 10.69 6.76 9.11
C TYR A 350 9.79 7.98 8.91
N CYS A 351 9.65 8.80 9.94
CA CYS A 351 8.89 10.05 9.84
C CYS A 351 9.65 11.09 9.01
N LYS A 352 8.92 12.01 8.38
CA LYS A 352 9.49 13.09 7.56
C LYS A 352 8.78 14.41 7.78
N HIS A 353 9.56 15.46 8.01
CA HIS A 353 9.06 16.80 8.26
C HIS A 353 8.29 17.36 7.05
N ASP A 354 7.30 18.22 7.31
CA ASP A 354 6.39 18.84 6.32
C ASP A 354 5.55 17.86 5.43
N ASP A 355 5.74 16.52 5.48
CA ASP A 355 4.99 15.56 4.66
C ASP A 355 3.83 14.85 5.41
N PRO A 356 2.55 15.13 5.09
CA PRO A 356 1.39 14.49 5.71
C PRO A 356 1.28 12.97 5.50
N GLU A 357 1.91 12.40 4.45
CA GLU A 357 1.97 10.95 4.27
C GLU A 357 3.02 10.29 5.18
N PHE A 358 3.83 11.06 5.95
CA PHE A 358 4.87 10.52 6.84
C PHE A 358 4.91 11.16 8.25
N ASN A 359 4.09 12.17 8.58
CA ASN A 359 4.19 12.92 9.85
C ASN A 359 2.99 12.79 10.83
N SER A 360 2.14 11.77 10.66
CA SER A 360 0.92 11.58 11.47
C SER A 360 0.75 10.16 12.02
N PHE A 361 -0.03 10.02 13.12
CA PHE A 361 -0.37 8.70 13.69
C PHE A 361 -1.00 7.78 12.64
N ILE A 362 -1.95 8.30 11.85
CA ILE A 362 -2.65 7.56 10.78
C ILE A 362 -1.65 7.03 9.73
N ALA A 363 -0.67 7.84 9.32
CA ALA A 363 0.35 7.46 8.35
C ALA A 363 1.22 6.30 8.88
N ILE A 364 1.73 6.44 10.11
CA ILE A 364 2.52 5.41 10.79
C ILE A 364 1.71 4.11 10.89
N ALA A 365 0.50 4.19 11.46
CA ALA A 365 -0.35 3.03 11.68
C ALA A 365 -0.69 2.29 10.37
N ARG A 366 -0.91 3.00 9.25
CA ARG A 366 -1.11 2.39 7.93
C ARG A 366 0.16 1.71 7.40
N GLY A 367 1.34 2.28 7.66
CA GLY A 367 2.63 1.64 7.37
C GLY A 367 2.83 0.34 8.15
N LEU A 368 2.59 0.38 9.47
CA LEU A 368 2.66 -0.79 10.35
C LEU A 368 1.63 -1.87 9.94
N LEU A 369 0.38 -1.48 9.66
CA LEU A 369 -0.68 -2.40 9.22
C LEU A 369 -0.33 -3.15 7.93
N ALA A 370 0.29 -2.49 6.96
CA ALA A 370 0.78 -3.13 5.74
C ALA A 370 1.89 -4.15 6.05
N GLN A 371 2.93 -3.75 6.79
CA GLN A 371 4.05 -4.62 7.15
C GLN A 371 3.63 -5.81 8.03
N ILE A 372 2.59 -5.67 8.89
CA ILE A 372 2.01 -6.81 9.62
C ILE A 372 1.33 -7.78 8.64
N LEU A 373 0.52 -7.27 7.71
CA LEU A 373 -0.23 -8.10 6.76
C LEU A 373 0.68 -8.90 5.81
N GLU A 374 1.85 -8.36 5.47
CA GLU A 374 2.89 -9.07 4.71
C GLU A 374 3.52 -10.24 5.49
N GLN A 375 3.58 -10.14 6.81
CA GLN A 375 4.20 -11.12 7.71
C GLN A 375 3.19 -12.16 8.25
N GLU A 376 1.93 -11.76 8.45
CA GLU A 376 0.87 -12.54 9.12
C GLU A 376 -0.39 -12.62 8.22
N LEU A 377 -0.26 -13.36 7.09
CA LEU A 377 -1.30 -13.50 6.05
C LEU A 377 -2.68 -13.98 6.57
N ASP A 378 -2.73 -14.67 7.71
CA ASP A 378 -3.99 -15.09 8.36
C ASP A 378 -4.86 -13.90 8.85
N LEU A 379 -4.36 -12.67 8.83
CA LEU A 379 -5.16 -11.45 9.06
C LEU A 379 -5.91 -10.95 7.81
N LEU A 380 -5.60 -11.46 6.61
CA LEU A 380 -6.15 -10.97 5.35
C LEU A 380 -7.69 -10.97 5.27
N PRO A 381 -8.42 -12.03 5.68
CA PRO A 381 -9.88 -12.04 5.58
C PRO A 381 -10.52 -10.94 6.43
N HIS A 382 -10.01 -10.73 7.66
CA HIS A 382 -10.45 -9.65 8.54
C HIS A 382 -10.17 -8.27 7.94
N PHE A 383 -8.96 -8.02 7.44
CA PHE A 383 -8.62 -6.75 6.79
C PHE A 383 -9.48 -6.51 5.54
N TYR A 384 -9.76 -7.55 4.77
CA TYR A 384 -10.62 -7.47 3.59
C TYR A 384 -12.08 -7.16 3.96
N GLU A 385 -12.63 -7.75 5.03
CA GLU A 385 -13.98 -7.44 5.50
C GLU A 385 -14.05 -6.02 6.09
N GLN A 386 -13.07 -5.57 6.88
CA GLN A 386 -12.99 -4.17 7.33
C GLN A 386 -12.84 -3.18 6.16
N CYS A 387 -12.18 -3.58 5.07
CA CYS A 387 -12.12 -2.85 3.81
C CYS A 387 -13.47 -2.87 3.04
N CYS A 388 -14.25 -3.96 3.11
CA CYS A 388 -15.60 -4.04 2.52
C CYS A 388 -16.64 -3.21 3.29
N ILE A 389 -16.54 -3.17 4.62
CA ILE A 389 -17.37 -2.36 5.52
C ILE A 389 -16.95 -0.87 5.47
N SER A 390 -15.72 -0.58 5.01
CA SER A 390 -15.26 0.80 4.78
C SER A 390 -16.05 1.46 3.64
N LYS A 391 -16.53 2.69 3.91
CA LYS A 391 -16.97 3.63 2.87
C LYS A 391 -15.86 4.58 2.43
N GLU A 392 -14.72 4.55 3.11
CA GLU A 392 -13.54 5.36 2.81
C GLU A 392 -12.70 4.65 1.71
N PRO A 393 -12.26 5.37 0.65
CA PRO A 393 -11.41 4.79 -0.40
C PRO A 393 -9.97 4.57 0.08
N ILE A 394 -9.56 5.28 1.13
CA ILE A 394 -8.30 5.13 1.85
C ILE A 394 -8.69 5.12 3.33
N LEU A 395 -8.11 4.24 4.14
CA LEU A 395 -8.29 4.24 5.59
C LEU A 395 -7.84 5.59 6.20
N GLN A 396 -8.77 6.32 6.83
CA GLN A 396 -8.52 7.64 7.42
C GLN A 396 -9.22 7.85 8.78
N ASN A 397 -10.29 7.10 9.08
CA ASN A 397 -10.96 7.18 10.39
C ASN A 397 -10.04 6.71 11.55
N PRO A 398 -9.73 7.57 12.56
CA PRO A 398 -8.78 7.22 13.62
C PRO A 398 -9.18 6.01 14.47
N GLU A 399 -10.46 5.91 14.87
CA GLU A 399 -10.98 4.80 15.68
C GLU A 399 -10.79 3.45 14.96
N ARG A 400 -11.06 3.41 13.65
CA ARG A 400 -10.86 2.23 12.81
C ARG A 400 -9.37 1.89 12.64
N VAL A 401 -8.52 2.90 12.48
CA VAL A 401 -7.05 2.72 12.41
C VAL A 401 -6.53 2.09 13.71
N GLN A 402 -6.81 2.71 14.86
CA GLN A 402 -6.36 2.27 16.18
C GLN A 402 -6.85 0.84 16.47
N LYS A 403 -8.15 0.56 16.29
CA LYS A 403 -8.75 -0.76 16.53
C LYS A 403 -8.19 -1.85 15.60
N LEU A 404 -7.94 -1.54 14.33
CA LEU A 404 -7.36 -2.52 13.39
C LEU A 404 -5.90 -2.82 13.75
N LEU A 405 -5.12 -1.80 14.14
CA LEU A 405 -3.72 -1.98 14.58
C LEU A 405 -3.65 -2.75 15.92
N GLU A 406 -4.55 -2.50 16.86
CA GLU A 406 -4.73 -3.31 18.08
C GLU A 406 -5.01 -4.78 17.75
N THR A 407 -5.95 -5.05 16.85
CA THR A 407 -6.33 -6.41 16.45
C THR A 407 -5.17 -7.14 15.77
N ALA A 408 -4.41 -6.43 14.93
CA ALA A 408 -3.24 -6.95 14.23
C ALA A 408 -2.08 -7.28 15.21
N LEU A 409 -1.69 -6.33 16.07
CA LEU A 409 -0.65 -6.55 17.08
C LEU A 409 -1.06 -7.60 18.14
N ALA A 410 -2.36 -7.74 18.43
CA ALA A 410 -2.87 -8.80 19.29
C ALA A 410 -2.73 -10.21 18.68
N HIS A 411 -2.76 -10.32 17.35
CA HIS A 411 -2.54 -11.59 16.62
C HIS A 411 -1.05 -11.99 16.61
N CYS A 412 -0.15 -11.00 16.44
CA CYS A 412 1.30 -11.20 16.48
C CYS A 412 1.75 -11.94 17.76
N LYS A 413 2.70 -12.87 17.61
CA LYS A 413 3.30 -13.62 18.73
C LYS A 413 4.20 -12.73 19.59
N SER A 414 5.00 -11.92 18.91
CA SER A 414 5.87 -10.88 19.45
C SER A 414 6.14 -9.88 18.32
N ALA A 415 6.11 -8.57 18.61
CA ALA A 415 6.36 -7.51 17.63
C ALA A 415 7.44 -6.54 18.11
N TYR A 416 8.46 -6.33 17.28
CA TYR A 416 9.45 -5.25 17.42
C TYR A 416 9.08 -4.10 16.50
N ILE A 417 9.01 -2.87 17.02
CA ILE A 417 8.57 -1.69 16.29
C ILE A 417 9.63 -0.59 16.43
N VAL A 418 10.10 -0.03 15.32
CA VAL A 418 11.08 1.07 15.31
C VAL A 418 10.48 2.29 14.61
N LEU A 419 10.20 3.36 15.37
CA LEU A 419 9.70 4.63 14.83
C LEU A 419 10.81 5.68 14.93
N ASP A 420 11.36 6.08 13.79
CA ASP A 420 12.45 7.05 13.70
C ASP A 420 11.92 8.44 13.35
N GLY A 421 12.47 9.47 14.01
CA GLY A 421 12.18 10.88 13.70
C GLY A 421 10.87 11.40 14.26
N LEU A 422 10.44 10.99 15.46
CA LEU A 422 9.18 11.46 16.06
C LEU A 422 9.15 12.97 16.42
N ASP A 423 10.28 13.69 16.34
CA ASP A 423 10.31 15.16 16.36
C ASP A 423 9.94 15.82 15.01
N GLU A 424 9.83 15.04 13.93
CA GLU A 424 9.36 15.51 12.63
C GLU A 424 7.83 15.38 12.46
N CYS A 425 7.17 14.65 13.36
CA CYS A 425 5.72 14.67 13.56
C CYS A 425 5.23 16.01 14.14
N LYS A 426 3.94 16.32 13.96
CA LYS A 426 3.30 17.41 14.72
C LYS A 426 3.27 17.04 16.20
N ARG A 427 3.26 18.03 17.08
CA ARG A 427 3.26 17.82 18.54
C ARG A 427 2.06 16.98 19.03
N ASP A 428 0.88 17.22 18.48
CA ASP A 428 -0.33 16.47 18.85
C ASP A 428 -0.23 15.00 18.39
N ASP A 429 0.20 14.77 17.14
CA ASP A 429 0.51 13.43 16.60
C ASP A 429 1.58 12.71 17.45
N ARG A 430 2.69 13.37 17.80
CA ARG A 430 3.79 12.82 18.64
C ARG A 430 3.28 12.36 20.00
N LYS A 431 2.38 13.15 20.62
CA LYS A 431 1.76 12.83 21.90
C LYS A 431 0.72 11.71 21.78
N GLU A 432 -0.06 11.65 20.71
CA GLU A 432 -0.96 10.53 20.44
C GLU A 432 -0.18 9.21 20.31
N ILE A 433 0.91 9.21 19.53
CA ILE A 433 1.78 8.05 19.31
C ILE A 433 2.34 7.52 20.65
N SER A 434 3.00 8.37 21.44
CA SER A 434 3.61 7.95 22.72
C SER A 434 2.57 7.47 23.72
N SER A 435 1.45 8.18 23.84
CA SER A 435 0.34 7.82 24.75
C SER A 435 -0.31 6.49 24.36
N TRP A 436 -0.59 6.29 23.06
CA TRP A 436 -1.23 5.07 22.55
C TRP A 436 -0.34 3.85 22.78
N PHE A 437 0.95 3.91 22.43
CA PHE A 437 1.86 2.78 22.65
C PHE A 437 2.04 2.43 24.12
N ARG A 438 2.10 3.43 25.02
CA ARG A 438 2.09 3.20 26.47
C ARG A 438 0.81 2.48 26.91
N GLU A 439 -0.35 2.99 26.50
CA GLU A 439 -1.65 2.38 26.82
C GLU A 439 -1.85 0.98 26.18
N ARG A 440 -1.07 0.59 25.16
CA ARG A 440 -1.02 -0.80 24.65
C ARG A 440 -0.10 -1.69 25.49
N VAL A 441 1.05 -1.18 25.91
CA VAL A 441 2.00 -1.86 26.80
C VAL A 441 1.40 -2.14 28.17
N ASP A 442 0.75 -1.16 28.79
CA ASP A 442 0.15 -1.28 30.13
C ASP A 442 -1.00 -2.31 30.18
N LYS A 443 -1.57 -2.66 29.02
CA LYS A 443 -2.62 -3.68 28.85
C LYS A 443 -2.08 -5.07 28.53
N LEU A 444 -0.76 -5.27 28.41
CA LEU A 444 -0.18 -6.60 28.24
C LEU A 444 -0.32 -7.43 29.52
N PRO A 445 -0.51 -8.76 29.42
CA PRO A 445 -0.42 -9.64 30.58
C PRO A 445 0.97 -9.53 31.21
N ALA A 446 1.04 -9.39 32.55
CA ALA A 446 2.31 -9.40 33.28
C ALA A 446 3.12 -10.71 33.10
N SER A 447 2.48 -11.77 32.60
CA SER A 447 3.12 -13.03 32.21
C SER A 447 3.68 -13.04 30.78
N GLU A 448 3.49 -11.99 29.97
CA GLU A 448 3.91 -11.90 28.56
C GLU A 448 4.41 -10.49 28.12
N PRO A 449 5.22 -9.75 28.90
CA PRO A 449 5.64 -8.37 28.57
C PRO A 449 6.46 -8.24 27.26
N TRP A 450 7.10 -9.32 26.80
CA TRP A 450 7.88 -9.36 25.55
C TRP A 450 7.05 -9.26 24.26
N ARG A 451 5.72 -9.23 24.35
CA ARG A 451 4.83 -9.33 23.17
C ARG A 451 4.85 -8.11 22.25
N LEU A 452 5.12 -6.93 22.79
CA LEU A 452 5.25 -5.69 22.05
C LEU A 452 6.50 -5.00 22.58
N ARG A 453 7.42 -4.60 21.71
CA ARG A 453 8.62 -3.83 22.05
C ARG A 453 8.76 -2.70 21.04
N CYS A 454 8.84 -1.46 21.51
CA CYS A 454 8.88 -0.27 20.66
C CYS A 454 10.11 0.58 20.98
N LEU A 455 10.91 0.88 19.96
CA LEU A 455 11.97 1.87 20.02
C LEU A 455 11.54 3.13 19.28
N PHE A 456 11.59 4.26 19.98
CA PHE A 456 11.30 5.58 19.44
C PHE A 456 12.59 6.37 19.31
N THR A 457 12.84 7.02 18.16
CA THR A 457 13.90 8.03 18.07
C THR A 457 13.32 9.43 17.98
N SER A 458 13.98 10.40 18.64
CA SER A 458 13.78 11.83 18.37
C SER A 458 14.91 12.68 18.95
N ARG A 459 14.86 14.00 18.74
CA ARG A 459 15.70 14.97 19.48
C ARG A 459 15.43 14.91 20.99
N ASP A 460 16.46 15.25 21.77
CA ASP A 460 16.36 15.51 23.20
C ASP A 460 15.82 16.95 23.44
N ASP A 461 14.57 17.19 23.05
CA ASP A 461 13.92 18.51 23.10
C ASP A 461 12.96 18.67 24.30
N GLY A 462 12.62 19.92 24.63
CA GLY A 462 11.75 20.26 25.76
C GLY A 462 10.29 19.80 25.64
N HIS A 463 9.85 19.32 24.46
CA HIS A 463 8.59 18.58 24.32
C HIS A 463 8.83 17.07 24.46
N GLY A 464 9.85 16.51 23.80
CA GLY A 464 10.22 15.11 23.91
C GLY A 464 10.40 14.62 25.36
N ARG A 465 11.08 15.40 26.20
CA ARG A 465 11.25 15.07 27.63
C ARG A 465 9.94 14.96 28.42
N LYS A 466 8.84 15.57 27.94
CA LYS A 466 7.49 15.49 28.54
C LYS A 466 6.63 14.44 27.88
N ASP A 467 6.75 14.28 26.56
CA ASP A 467 6.01 13.29 25.78
C ASP A 467 6.55 11.85 26.01
N PHE A 468 7.78 11.71 26.54
CA PHE A 468 8.44 10.43 26.86
C PHE A 468 8.95 10.31 28.32
N GLU A 469 8.42 11.11 29.26
CA GLU A 469 8.99 11.29 30.62
C GLU A 469 9.22 9.97 31.40
N ASP A 470 8.28 9.02 31.30
CA ASP A 470 8.31 7.72 31.98
C ASP A 470 8.80 6.55 31.08
N ILE A 471 9.62 6.82 30.07
CA ILE A 471 10.12 5.81 29.13
C ILE A 471 11.64 5.66 29.25
N ASP A 472 12.11 4.41 29.37
CA ASP A 472 13.54 4.08 29.47
C ASP A 472 14.32 4.74 28.33
N THR A 473 15.39 5.44 28.67
CA THR A 473 16.03 6.40 27.77
C THR A 473 17.50 6.06 27.51
N ILE A 474 17.85 5.90 26.24
CA ILE A 474 19.24 5.85 25.77
C ILE A 474 19.54 7.19 25.11
N LYS A 475 20.45 7.95 25.72
CA LYS A 475 20.94 9.22 25.17
C LYS A 475 22.30 9.02 24.51
N ILE A 476 22.36 9.25 23.19
CA ILE A 476 23.60 9.23 22.40
C ILE A 476 24.54 10.34 22.91
N ARG A 477 25.74 9.97 23.33
CA ARG A 477 26.80 10.88 23.78
C ARG A 477 27.93 10.93 22.74
N ALA A 478 28.74 11.99 22.78
CA ALA A 478 29.91 12.10 21.90
C ALA A 478 30.95 10.99 22.14
N SER A 479 31.01 10.43 23.36
CA SER A 479 31.83 9.25 23.70
C SER A 479 31.44 8.01 22.90
N ASP A 480 30.14 7.81 22.70
CA ASP A 480 29.60 6.52 22.26
C ASP A 480 29.81 6.33 20.76
N ILE A 481 29.84 7.44 20.01
CA ILE A 481 30.10 7.50 18.57
C ILE A 481 31.54 7.94 18.21
N ALA A 482 32.46 8.03 19.18
CA ALA A 482 33.82 8.50 18.92
C ALA A 482 34.56 7.61 17.91
N ASP A 483 34.50 6.28 18.09
CA ASP A 483 35.10 5.29 17.18
C ASP A 483 34.38 5.26 15.81
N ASP A 484 33.06 5.48 15.81
CA ASP A 484 32.27 5.60 14.57
C ASP A 484 32.70 6.85 13.76
N LEU A 485 32.95 7.96 14.45
CA LEU A 485 33.44 9.22 13.85
C LEU A 485 34.87 9.09 13.34
N MET A 486 35.77 8.40 14.07
CA MET A 486 37.11 8.08 13.57
C MET A 486 37.05 7.19 12.32
N THR A 487 36.23 6.14 12.34
CA THR A 487 36.00 5.24 11.18
C THR A 487 35.45 6.00 9.97
N PHE A 488 34.55 6.97 10.20
CA PHE A 488 34.06 7.87 9.16
C PHE A 488 35.19 8.76 8.61
N CYS A 489 35.95 9.43 9.50
CA CYS A 489 37.01 10.35 9.12
C CYS A 489 38.12 9.67 8.31
N GLN A 490 38.58 8.49 8.72
CA GLN A 490 39.60 7.72 8.00
C GLN A 490 39.21 7.45 6.54
N ARG A 491 37.96 7.04 6.28
CA ARG A 491 37.44 6.82 4.92
C ARG A 491 37.27 8.09 4.08
N GLN A 492 37.12 9.26 4.71
CA GLN A 492 37.19 10.54 3.99
C GLN A 492 38.64 10.93 3.70
N ALA A 493 39.55 10.64 4.63
CA ALA A 493 40.95 11.01 4.57
C ALA A 493 41.75 10.22 3.51
N ASP A 494 41.33 9.01 3.14
CA ASP A 494 41.86 8.26 2.00
C ASP A 494 41.92 9.14 0.72
N GLN A 495 40.91 9.99 0.49
CA GLN A 495 40.88 10.89 -0.67
C GLN A 495 41.83 12.08 -0.52
N LEU A 496 41.92 12.72 0.66
CA LEU A 496 42.92 13.77 0.92
C LEU A 496 44.34 13.25 0.77
N LYS A 497 44.61 12.04 1.28
CA LYS A 497 45.92 11.40 1.27
C LYS A 497 46.45 11.21 -0.14
N ILE A 498 45.58 10.82 -1.08
CA ILE A 498 45.90 10.73 -2.51
C ILE A 498 46.13 12.14 -3.09
N ASN A 499 45.20 13.07 -2.88
CA ASN A 499 45.22 14.42 -3.47
C ASN A 499 46.41 15.29 -3.01
N PHE A 500 46.84 15.14 -1.77
CA PHE A 500 47.87 15.97 -1.12
C PHE A 500 49.15 15.20 -0.76
N HIS A 501 49.24 13.92 -1.10
CA HIS A 501 50.38 13.03 -0.85
C HIS A 501 50.80 12.97 0.63
N LEU A 502 49.82 12.92 1.53
CA LEU A 502 50.02 12.93 2.99
C LEU A 502 50.63 11.61 3.50
N THR A 503 51.45 11.72 4.54
CA THR A 503 51.87 10.55 5.35
C THR A 503 50.71 10.00 6.17
N ASN A 504 50.83 8.76 6.66
CA ASN A 504 49.85 8.17 7.59
C ASN A 504 49.64 9.08 8.80
N ASP A 505 50.73 9.47 9.46
CA ASP A 505 50.76 10.27 10.68
C ASP A 505 50.03 11.62 10.50
N GLN A 506 50.19 12.27 9.35
CA GLN A 506 49.43 13.48 8.98
C GLN A 506 47.94 13.17 8.76
N THR A 507 47.62 12.12 8.00
CA THR A 507 46.24 11.67 7.77
C THR A 507 45.52 11.36 9.08
N ASP A 508 46.15 10.63 9.99
CA ASP A 508 45.58 10.23 11.28
C ASP A 508 45.43 11.43 12.22
N SER A 509 46.40 12.35 12.27
CA SER A 509 46.29 13.60 13.05
C SER A 509 45.14 14.51 12.57
N ILE A 510 44.88 14.57 11.25
CA ILE A 510 43.71 15.27 10.70
C ILE A 510 42.41 14.54 11.09
N CYS A 511 42.39 13.20 11.05
CA CYS A 511 41.24 12.41 11.49
C CYS A 511 40.89 12.67 12.96
N GLU A 512 41.87 12.61 13.86
CA GLU A 512 41.69 12.92 15.27
C GLU A 512 41.19 14.35 15.48
N THR A 513 41.79 15.33 14.80
CA THR A 513 41.41 16.75 14.91
C THR A 513 39.94 16.97 14.50
N VAL A 514 39.50 16.38 13.39
CA VAL A 514 38.12 16.54 12.89
C VAL A 514 37.12 15.75 13.73
N ALA A 515 37.47 14.55 14.20
CA ALA A 515 36.61 13.73 15.03
C ALA A 515 36.43 14.31 16.46
N GLN A 516 37.50 14.81 17.08
CA GLN A 516 37.42 15.46 18.40
C GLN A 516 36.59 16.74 18.35
N ARG A 517 36.73 17.55 17.29
CA ARG A 517 35.94 18.77 17.09
C ARG A 517 34.53 18.52 16.51
N ALA A 518 34.12 17.26 16.33
CA ALA A 518 32.81 16.90 15.77
C ALA A 518 31.62 17.18 16.69
N GLY A 519 31.85 17.43 17.99
CA GLY A 519 30.80 17.74 18.97
C GLY A 519 29.75 16.64 19.18
N GLY A 520 30.01 15.41 18.72
CA GLY A 520 29.03 14.31 18.76
C GLY A 520 28.03 14.29 17.58
N MET A 521 28.40 14.84 16.42
CA MET A 521 27.61 14.68 15.17
C MET A 521 28.48 14.31 13.96
N PHE A 522 27.88 13.62 12.99
CA PHE A 522 28.53 13.27 11.71
C PHE A 522 28.48 14.40 10.67
N LEU A 523 27.53 15.34 10.82
CA LEU A 523 27.28 16.37 9.81
C LEU A 523 28.40 17.42 9.74
N LEU A 524 28.84 17.96 10.88
CA LEU A 524 29.93 18.94 10.93
C LEU A 524 31.24 18.37 10.33
N PRO A 525 31.73 17.16 10.72
CA PRO A 525 32.81 16.48 10.01
C PRO A 525 32.58 16.35 8.51
N LYS A 526 31.39 15.91 8.04
CA LYS A 526 31.11 15.80 6.60
C LYS A 526 31.27 17.14 5.87
N LEU A 527 30.84 18.25 6.46
CA LEU A 527 31.02 19.59 5.87
C LEU A 527 32.50 19.99 5.84
N VAL A 528 33.25 19.70 6.92
CA VAL A 528 34.70 19.96 7.01
C VAL A 528 35.49 19.12 6.01
N TRP A 529 35.27 17.80 5.91
CA TRP A 529 35.94 16.92 4.94
C TRP A 529 35.67 17.31 3.49
N ASN A 530 34.46 17.77 3.17
CA ASN A 530 34.14 18.30 1.84
C ASN A 530 34.92 19.61 1.56
N ASN A 531 35.06 20.51 2.55
CA ASN A 531 35.84 21.74 2.42
C ASN A 531 37.34 21.45 2.22
N LEU A 532 37.91 20.54 3.03
CA LEU A 532 39.31 20.13 2.91
C LEU A 532 39.59 19.49 1.53
N SER A 533 38.67 18.66 1.04
CA SER A 533 38.76 18.02 -0.28
C SER A 533 38.60 18.98 -1.47
N GLN A 534 38.18 20.23 -1.23
CA GLN A 534 38.07 21.30 -2.22
C GLN A 534 39.28 22.26 -2.21
N GLN A 535 40.21 22.12 -1.26
CA GLN A 535 41.43 22.92 -1.25
C GLN A 535 42.37 22.53 -2.40
N THR A 536 43.18 23.49 -2.86
CA THR A 536 44.12 23.30 -3.99
C THR A 536 45.60 23.31 -3.57
N SER A 537 45.88 23.45 -2.27
CA SER A 537 47.24 23.43 -1.72
C SER A 537 47.24 22.98 -0.25
N LEU A 538 48.37 22.43 0.21
CA LEU A 538 48.58 22.05 1.61
C LEU A 538 48.35 23.24 2.56
N VAL A 539 48.88 24.41 2.24
CA VAL A 539 48.69 25.65 3.04
C VAL A 539 47.21 26.04 3.15
N GLY A 540 46.42 25.80 2.11
CA GLY A 540 44.96 25.98 2.15
C GLY A 540 44.29 25.00 3.12
N MET A 541 44.64 23.72 3.04
CA MET A 541 44.15 22.67 3.94
C MET A 541 44.54 22.93 5.41
N GLU A 542 45.79 23.28 5.67
CA GLU A 542 46.31 23.64 7.00
C GLU A 542 45.55 24.84 7.59
N ARG A 543 45.27 25.86 6.77
CA ARG A 543 44.50 27.04 7.21
C ARG A 543 43.06 26.69 7.61
N GLU A 544 42.37 25.79 6.91
CA GLU A 544 41.01 25.39 7.30
C GLU A 544 41.00 24.47 8.55
N LEU A 545 42.15 23.92 8.95
CA LEU A 545 42.33 23.14 10.19
C LEU A 545 42.73 23.99 11.41
N ASP A 546 43.23 25.21 11.19
CA ASP A 546 43.67 26.13 12.23
C ASP A 546 42.56 26.42 13.27
N PRO A 547 42.85 26.41 14.59
CA PRO A 547 41.84 26.63 15.64
C PRO A 547 41.07 27.96 15.57
N SER A 548 41.57 28.97 14.85
CA SER A 548 40.90 30.26 14.63
C SER A 548 39.95 30.28 13.44
N VAL A 549 40.13 29.37 12.47
CA VAL A 549 39.34 29.27 11.23
C VAL A 549 38.35 28.10 11.28
N TYR A 550 38.68 27.04 12.02
CA TYR A 550 37.89 25.82 12.10
C TYR A 550 36.49 26.08 12.69
N PRO A 551 35.40 25.60 12.05
CA PRO A 551 34.03 25.83 12.52
C PRO A 551 33.75 25.13 13.86
N LYS A 552 33.23 25.88 14.84
CA LYS A 552 32.96 25.39 16.20
C LYS A 552 31.54 24.84 16.32
N GLN A 553 30.62 25.32 15.48
CA GLN A 553 29.23 24.87 15.38
C GLN A 553 28.83 24.60 13.90
N LEU A 554 27.62 24.08 13.64
CA LEU A 554 27.14 23.87 12.27
C LEU A 554 26.99 25.19 11.52
N GLU A 555 26.58 26.21 12.24
CA GLU A 555 26.25 27.55 11.79
C GLU A 555 27.53 28.24 11.27
N ASP A 556 28.67 28.03 11.94
CA ASP A 556 29.99 28.41 11.45
C ASP A 556 30.33 27.69 10.13
N ALA A 557 30.07 26.38 10.03
CA ALA A 557 30.38 25.60 8.83
C ALA A 557 29.50 26.02 7.64
N TYR A 558 28.21 26.30 7.86
CA TYR A 558 27.32 26.85 6.84
C TYR A 558 27.74 28.26 6.42
N ARG A 559 28.06 29.15 7.37
CA ARG A 559 28.59 30.48 7.09
C ARG A 559 29.92 30.40 6.33
N ARG A 560 30.78 29.44 6.66
CA ARG A 560 32.05 29.19 5.96
C ARG A 560 31.83 28.78 4.51
N ILE A 561 30.96 27.80 4.25
CA ILE A 561 30.62 27.35 2.89
C ILE A 561 30.06 28.50 2.05
N LEU A 562 29.20 29.35 2.62
CA LEU A 562 28.70 30.54 1.93
C LEU A 562 29.81 31.58 1.69
N SER A 563 30.67 31.85 2.68
CA SER A 563 31.81 32.79 2.54
C SER A 563 32.81 32.40 1.45
N GLN A 564 32.93 31.10 1.16
CA GLN A 564 33.77 30.58 0.07
C GLN A 564 33.16 30.81 -1.32
N MET A 565 31.85 31.10 -1.40
CA MET A 565 31.14 31.44 -2.63
C MET A 565 31.02 32.96 -2.83
N GLU A 566 31.33 33.78 -1.81
CA GLU A 566 31.21 35.24 -1.90
C GLU A 566 32.19 35.82 -2.92
N THR A 567 31.65 36.59 -3.88
CA THR A 567 32.47 37.35 -4.82
C THR A 567 32.87 38.68 -4.20
N ALA A 568 34.15 39.03 -4.30
CA ALA A 568 34.66 40.34 -3.90
C ALA A 568 34.17 41.44 -4.86
N ASP A 569 33.03 42.06 -4.55
CA ASP A 569 32.56 43.29 -5.20
C ASP A 569 33.18 44.51 -4.49
N SER A 570 34.16 45.13 -5.17
CA SER A 570 34.92 46.29 -4.70
C SER A 570 34.07 47.53 -4.36
N SER A 571 32.77 47.54 -4.69
CA SER A 571 31.85 48.66 -4.45
C SER A 571 30.89 48.44 -3.28
N ARG A 572 30.60 47.18 -2.90
CA ARG A 572 29.43 46.82 -2.08
C ARG A 572 29.65 45.72 -1.04
N GLY A 573 30.91 45.31 -0.84
CA GLY A 573 31.33 44.29 0.12
C GLY A 573 31.04 42.86 -0.34
N ASN A 574 31.57 41.88 0.40
CA ASN A 574 31.29 40.46 0.17
C ASN A 574 29.79 40.18 0.19
N LYS A 575 29.29 39.51 -0.85
CA LYS A 575 27.88 39.07 -0.95
C LYS A 575 27.79 37.70 -1.61
N ILE A 576 26.90 36.86 -1.09
CA ILE A 576 26.54 35.57 -1.69
C ILE A 576 26.03 35.82 -3.11
N PRO A 577 26.54 35.13 -4.16
CA PRO A 577 26.13 35.36 -5.53
C PRO A 577 24.62 35.17 -5.71
N ARG A 578 24.00 36.06 -6.48
CA ARG A 578 22.54 36.09 -6.73
C ARG A 578 21.99 34.72 -7.11
N ASP A 579 22.72 33.99 -7.96
CA ASP A 579 22.29 32.70 -8.48
C ASP A 579 22.39 31.56 -7.45
N VAL A 580 23.40 31.57 -6.59
CA VAL A 580 23.48 30.68 -5.41
C VAL A 580 22.30 30.94 -4.48
N LYS A 581 22.04 32.23 -4.17
CA LYS A 581 20.93 32.64 -3.30
C LYS A 581 19.56 32.25 -3.88
N LEU A 582 19.38 32.31 -5.20
CA LEU A 582 18.15 31.84 -5.88
C LEU A 582 17.94 30.34 -5.74
N VAL A 583 18.96 29.52 -6.02
CA VAL A 583 18.85 28.05 -5.92
C VAL A 583 18.61 27.61 -4.47
N LEU A 584 19.32 28.19 -3.50
CA LEU A 584 19.09 27.91 -2.08
C LEU A 584 17.70 28.36 -1.61
N GLN A 585 17.17 29.48 -2.12
CA GLN A 585 15.78 29.89 -1.87
C GLN A 585 14.78 28.86 -2.42
N TRP A 586 14.91 28.44 -3.68
CA TRP A 586 14.03 27.43 -4.28
C TRP A 586 14.05 26.11 -3.50
N LEU A 587 15.24 25.60 -3.14
CA LEU A 587 15.38 24.35 -2.38
C LEU A 587 14.83 24.44 -0.94
N THR A 588 14.92 25.61 -0.30
CA THR A 588 14.39 25.84 1.06
C THR A 588 12.86 25.89 1.10
N LEU A 589 12.24 26.40 0.03
CA LEU A 589 10.81 26.68 -0.06
C LEU A 589 10.02 25.56 -0.76
N ALA A 590 10.68 24.72 -1.56
CA ALA A 590 10.01 23.72 -2.39
C ALA A 590 9.21 22.69 -1.56
N ARG A 591 8.05 22.31 -2.09
CA ARG A 591 7.09 21.39 -1.47
C ARG A 591 7.32 19.92 -1.81
N ARG A 592 8.41 19.65 -2.53
CA ARG A 592 9.06 18.36 -2.80
C ARG A 592 10.51 18.65 -3.26
N PRO A 593 11.44 17.68 -3.25
CA PRO A 593 12.70 17.81 -3.97
C PRO A 593 12.49 18.23 -5.42
N LEU A 594 13.34 19.14 -5.90
CA LEU A 594 13.35 19.63 -7.29
C LEU A 594 14.42 18.89 -8.07
N ALA A 595 14.12 18.51 -9.31
CA ALA A 595 15.14 18.00 -10.21
C ALA A 595 16.04 19.13 -10.75
N TRP A 596 17.31 18.85 -11.02
CA TRP A 596 18.23 19.85 -11.56
C TRP A 596 17.72 20.46 -12.87
N ARG A 597 17.12 19.65 -13.74
CA ARG A 597 16.39 20.10 -14.95
C ARG A 597 15.25 21.09 -14.68
N GLU A 598 14.53 20.93 -13.56
CA GLU A 598 13.47 21.87 -13.14
C GLU A 598 14.07 23.19 -12.65
N ILE A 599 15.21 23.14 -11.94
CA ILE A 599 15.98 24.31 -11.50
C ILE A 599 16.59 25.08 -12.70
N GLN A 600 17.00 24.36 -13.75
CA GLN A 600 17.47 24.96 -15.01
C GLN A 600 16.34 25.68 -15.78
N VAL A 601 15.12 25.13 -15.79
CA VAL A 601 13.95 25.82 -16.34
C VAL A 601 13.54 27.01 -15.48
N LEU A 602 13.49 26.87 -14.14
CA LEU A 602 13.20 27.94 -13.18
C LEU A 602 14.05 29.20 -13.42
N LYS A 603 15.36 28.99 -13.63
CA LYS A 603 16.33 30.05 -13.94
C LYS A 603 16.12 30.72 -15.29
N SER A 604 15.43 30.06 -16.23
CA SER A 604 15.32 30.47 -17.63
C SER A 604 13.99 31.16 -18.00
N ILE A 605 13.11 31.41 -17.04
CA ILE A 605 11.82 32.08 -17.23
C ILE A 605 12.03 33.60 -17.35
N ASP A 606 11.80 34.16 -18.53
CA ASP A 606 11.80 35.62 -18.75
C ASP A 606 10.38 36.18 -18.60
N ARG A 607 10.09 36.74 -17.42
CA ARG A 607 8.80 37.39 -17.10
C ARG A 607 8.53 38.65 -17.94
N GLN A 608 9.55 39.31 -18.49
CA GLN A 608 9.38 40.53 -19.30
C GLN A 608 9.07 40.18 -20.76
N LYS A 609 9.75 39.18 -21.32
CA LYS A 609 9.51 38.69 -22.70
C LYS A 609 8.37 37.67 -22.80
N GLN A 610 7.91 37.12 -21.67
CA GLN A 610 6.92 36.04 -21.61
C GLN A 610 7.37 34.79 -22.39
N GLU A 611 8.62 34.38 -22.17
CA GLU A 611 9.20 33.18 -22.80
C GLU A 611 10.12 32.40 -21.84
N VAL A 612 10.51 31.18 -22.24
CA VAL A 612 11.59 30.42 -21.61
C VAL A 612 12.78 30.40 -22.57
N ASP A 613 13.84 31.17 -22.28
CA ASP A 613 15.09 31.12 -23.06
C ASP A 613 16.08 30.16 -22.37
N PHE A 614 15.76 28.87 -22.45
CA PHE A 614 16.52 27.81 -21.78
C PHE A 614 18.01 27.84 -22.13
N GLU A 615 18.37 28.05 -23.40
CA GLU A 615 19.79 28.09 -23.78
C GLU A 615 20.52 29.33 -23.29
N ARG A 616 19.95 30.55 -23.35
CA ARG A 616 20.69 31.73 -22.88
C ARG A 616 20.76 31.86 -21.36
N HIS A 617 19.83 31.25 -20.62
CA HIS A 617 19.71 31.51 -19.19
C HIS A 617 20.03 30.33 -18.27
N LYS A 618 20.03 29.07 -18.75
CA LYS A 618 20.45 27.91 -17.95
C LYS A 618 21.86 28.08 -17.35
N PHE A 619 22.06 27.59 -16.14
CA PHE A 619 23.36 27.51 -15.49
C PHE A 619 24.31 26.66 -16.32
N ARG A 620 25.45 27.25 -16.70
CA ARG A 620 26.51 26.60 -17.49
C ARG A 620 27.49 25.84 -16.59
N VAL A 621 26.94 24.99 -15.74
CA VAL A 621 27.64 24.03 -14.87
C VAL A 621 26.99 22.65 -15.00
N GLU A 622 27.66 21.58 -14.60
CA GLU A 622 27.17 20.21 -14.79
C GLU A 622 26.03 19.91 -13.80
N ASN A 623 26.23 20.22 -12.52
CA ASN A 623 25.29 19.87 -11.45
C ASN A 623 25.20 20.95 -10.35
N ALA A 624 24.26 20.79 -9.43
CA ALA A 624 23.99 21.79 -8.37
C ALA A 624 25.15 22.04 -7.40
N LYS A 625 26.06 21.08 -7.20
CA LYS A 625 27.24 21.25 -6.31
C LYS A 625 28.28 22.19 -6.90
N ASP A 626 28.33 22.33 -8.23
CA ASP A 626 29.28 23.24 -8.89
C ASP A 626 28.93 24.71 -8.59
N LEU A 627 27.66 24.97 -8.25
CA LEU A 627 27.13 26.29 -7.89
C LEU A 627 26.97 26.46 -6.37
N CYS A 628 26.42 25.46 -5.68
CA CYS A 628 26.06 25.55 -4.25
C CYS A 628 26.97 24.69 -3.34
N GLY A 629 28.08 24.16 -3.87
CA GLY A 629 29.11 23.42 -3.13
C GLY A 629 28.58 22.32 -2.22
N SER A 630 29.16 22.26 -1.04
CA SER A 630 28.81 21.32 0.05
C SER A 630 27.46 21.58 0.71
N PHE A 631 26.73 22.63 0.30
CA PHE A 631 25.43 23.00 0.87
C PHE A 631 24.28 22.15 0.32
N VAL A 632 24.49 21.43 -0.79
CA VAL A 632 23.49 20.58 -1.47
C VAL A 632 23.98 19.16 -1.71
N ASN A 633 23.06 18.20 -1.69
CA ASN A 633 23.24 16.87 -2.27
C ASN A 633 22.54 16.82 -3.64
N VAL A 634 23.05 15.98 -4.54
CA VAL A 634 22.35 15.56 -5.77
C VAL A 634 22.16 14.06 -5.67
N LEU A 635 20.96 13.57 -5.94
CA LEU A 635 20.60 12.15 -5.90
C LEU A 635 20.65 11.51 -7.30
N ASP A 636 20.66 10.18 -7.34
CA ASP A 636 20.83 9.37 -8.56
C ASP A 636 19.73 9.59 -9.63
N ASP A 637 18.55 10.11 -9.24
CA ASP A 637 17.44 10.47 -10.15
C ASP A 637 17.51 11.92 -10.69
N GLY A 638 18.59 12.64 -10.34
CA GLY A 638 18.82 14.03 -10.66
C GLY A 638 18.04 15.02 -9.78
N THR A 639 17.44 14.58 -8.67
CA THR A 639 16.89 15.50 -7.65
C THR A 639 17.98 16.14 -6.79
N VAL A 640 17.71 17.37 -6.36
CA VAL A 640 18.60 18.21 -5.57
C VAL A 640 17.94 18.46 -4.21
N GLU A 641 18.70 18.23 -3.15
CA GLU A 641 18.28 18.41 -1.75
C GLU A 641 19.29 19.29 -1.01
N LEU A 642 18.86 20.02 0.02
CA LEU A 642 19.79 20.66 0.95
C LEU A 642 20.60 19.57 1.70
N VAL A 643 21.81 19.88 2.13
CA VAL A 643 22.73 18.88 2.70
C VAL A 643 22.18 18.17 3.95
N HIS A 644 21.33 18.86 4.73
CA HIS A 644 20.54 18.35 5.85
C HIS A 644 19.41 19.36 6.21
N LEU A 645 18.40 18.95 6.97
CA LEU A 645 17.29 19.83 7.40
C LEU A 645 17.78 21.06 8.20
N THR A 646 18.86 20.95 8.98
CA THR A 646 19.47 22.10 9.69
C THR A 646 19.94 23.20 8.75
N ALA A 647 20.30 22.89 7.51
CA ALA A 647 20.65 23.90 6.51
C ALA A 647 19.43 24.74 6.06
N LYS A 648 18.21 24.15 6.05
CA LYS A 648 16.94 24.85 5.81
C LYS A 648 16.65 25.84 6.94
N HIS A 649 16.95 25.46 8.18
CA HIS A 649 16.77 26.30 9.37
C HIS A 649 17.75 27.48 9.34
N PHE A 650 19.06 27.22 9.27
CA PHE A 650 20.10 28.24 9.16
C PHE A 650 19.82 29.28 8.06
N LEU A 651 19.36 28.85 6.88
CA LEU A 651 19.00 29.75 5.78
C LEU A 651 17.81 30.69 6.10
N VAL A 652 16.91 30.30 6.99
CA VAL A 652 15.78 31.12 7.46
C VAL A 652 16.18 31.98 8.66
N ASP A 653 16.91 31.41 9.61
CA ASP A 653 17.32 32.05 10.87
C ASP A 653 18.31 33.20 10.61
N GLU A 654 19.21 33.05 9.61
CA GLU A 654 20.10 34.11 9.11
C GLU A 654 19.43 35.12 8.16
N GLY A 655 18.11 35.03 7.93
CA GLY A 655 17.38 35.92 7.03
C GLY A 655 17.76 35.81 5.54
N ILE A 656 18.53 34.79 5.14
CA ILE A 656 18.90 34.55 3.74
C ILE A 656 17.66 34.18 2.92
N VAL A 657 16.70 33.49 3.55
CA VAL A 657 15.41 33.08 2.99
C VAL A 657 14.29 33.46 3.96
N ASP A 658 13.57 34.55 3.67
CA ASP A 658 12.29 34.82 4.37
C ASP A 658 11.22 33.84 3.85
N PRO A 659 10.57 33.02 4.72
CA PRO A 659 9.54 32.07 4.29
C PRO A 659 8.29 32.70 3.66
N LEU A 660 7.85 33.87 4.15
CA LEU A 660 6.66 34.56 3.64
C LEU A 660 6.94 35.13 2.25
N VAL A 661 7.99 35.94 2.13
CA VAL A 661 8.38 36.55 0.85
C VAL A 661 8.78 35.46 -0.15
N GLY A 662 9.35 34.36 0.35
CA GLY A 662 9.67 33.16 -0.41
C GLY A 662 8.45 32.45 -0.99
N ASP A 663 7.46 32.09 -0.16
CA ASP A 663 6.23 31.43 -0.63
C ASP A 663 5.45 32.33 -1.60
N ILE A 664 5.38 33.64 -1.37
CA ILE A 664 4.76 34.59 -2.31
C ILE A 664 5.49 34.55 -3.66
N LYS A 665 6.83 34.63 -3.68
CA LYS A 665 7.62 34.55 -4.92
C LYS A 665 7.47 33.20 -5.62
N MET A 666 7.41 32.10 -4.89
CA MET A 666 7.19 30.76 -5.47
C MET A 666 5.78 30.63 -6.06
N ALA A 667 4.75 31.15 -5.38
CA ALA A 667 3.39 31.20 -5.92
C ALA A 667 3.33 32.06 -7.19
N SER A 668 3.87 33.30 -7.16
CA SER A 668 3.93 34.18 -8.34
C SER A 668 4.66 33.51 -9.50
N LEU A 669 5.85 32.94 -9.27
CA LEU A 669 6.62 32.28 -10.31
C LEU A 669 5.86 31.09 -10.93
N CYS A 670 5.18 30.27 -10.12
CA CYS A 670 4.38 29.16 -10.65
C CYS A 670 3.19 29.65 -11.48
N VAL A 671 2.52 30.72 -11.06
CA VAL A 671 1.39 31.32 -11.78
C VAL A 671 1.85 32.02 -13.07
N ASP A 672 2.89 32.85 -13.00
CA ASP A 672 3.50 33.54 -14.14
C ASP A 672 4.03 32.57 -15.20
N TYR A 673 4.58 31.43 -14.77
CA TYR A 673 5.01 30.37 -15.67
C TYR A 673 3.83 29.74 -16.42
N LEU A 674 2.71 29.47 -15.73
CA LEU A 674 1.50 28.96 -16.39
C LEU A 674 0.84 30.01 -17.29
N ASN A 675 0.98 31.30 -16.97
CA ASN A 675 0.49 32.40 -17.81
C ASN A 675 1.22 32.56 -19.15
N LEU A 676 2.37 31.90 -19.35
CA LEU A 676 3.18 32.05 -20.56
C LEU A 676 2.43 31.60 -21.82
N PRO A 677 2.59 32.28 -22.97
CA PRO A 677 1.91 31.94 -24.24
C PRO A 677 2.05 30.49 -24.71
N ILE A 678 3.07 29.75 -24.26
CA ILE A 678 3.23 28.31 -24.54
C ILE A 678 2.11 27.43 -23.94
N PHE A 679 1.33 27.96 -23.00
CA PHE A 679 0.14 27.33 -22.41
C PHE A 679 -1.18 27.97 -22.89
N VAL A 680 -1.14 29.08 -23.63
CA VAL A 680 -2.32 29.88 -24.00
C VAL A 680 -2.66 29.69 -25.48
N GLY A 681 -3.17 28.50 -25.82
CA GLY A 681 -3.59 28.16 -27.17
C GLY A 681 -3.18 26.74 -27.58
N SER A 682 -2.77 26.56 -28.84
CA SER A 682 -2.27 25.28 -29.35
C SER A 682 -0.87 24.98 -28.79
N ILE A 683 -0.76 23.91 -28.01
CA ILE A 683 0.50 23.39 -27.47
C ILE A 683 1.51 23.15 -28.59
N SER A 684 2.75 23.59 -28.37
CA SER A 684 3.81 23.57 -29.40
C SER A 684 4.81 22.42 -29.24
N ASP A 685 4.96 21.60 -30.29
CA ASP A 685 6.02 20.58 -30.40
C ASP A 685 7.42 21.19 -30.28
N GLN A 686 7.62 22.40 -30.82
CA GLN A 686 8.90 23.11 -30.76
C GLN A 686 9.26 23.53 -29.32
N ALA A 687 8.28 24.00 -28.54
CA ALA A 687 8.49 24.30 -27.13
C ALA A 687 8.85 23.04 -26.32
N ALA A 688 8.23 21.90 -26.65
CA ALA A 688 8.59 20.62 -26.05
C ALA A 688 10.02 20.20 -26.41
N LEU A 689 10.42 20.31 -27.68
CA LEU A 689 11.79 20.02 -28.12
C LEU A 689 12.84 20.95 -27.49
N ARG A 690 12.52 22.22 -27.19
CA ARG A 690 13.44 23.13 -26.48
C ARG A 690 13.62 22.78 -25.00
N GLY A 691 12.59 22.26 -24.34
CA GLY A 691 12.58 21.97 -22.90
C GLY A 691 11.67 22.88 -22.08
N ASP A 692 10.94 23.79 -22.73
CA ASP A 692 10.23 24.92 -22.11
C ASP A 692 9.21 24.48 -21.06
N TYR A 693 8.62 23.30 -21.23
CA TYR A 693 7.59 22.72 -20.34
C TYR A 693 8.15 22.04 -19.07
N GLY A 694 9.48 22.00 -18.86
CA GLY A 694 10.10 21.17 -17.81
C GLY A 694 9.71 21.48 -16.36
N PHE A 695 9.15 22.66 -16.07
CA PHE A 695 8.68 23.06 -14.72
C PHE A 695 7.16 22.92 -14.51
N MET A 696 6.39 22.66 -15.57
CA MET A 696 4.91 22.65 -15.58
C MET A 696 4.27 21.81 -14.47
N GLU A 697 4.79 20.61 -14.21
CA GLU A 697 4.20 19.71 -13.22
C GLU A 697 4.41 20.18 -11.78
N TYR A 698 5.48 20.93 -11.52
CA TYR A 698 5.63 21.60 -10.23
C TYR A 698 4.65 22.78 -10.15
N ALA A 699 4.66 23.65 -11.16
CA ALA A 699 3.82 24.85 -11.19
C ALA A 699 2.33 24.51 -10.98
N ALA A 700 1.79 23.57 -11.75
CA ALA A 700 0.38 23.18 -11.72
C ALA A 700 -0.06 22.53 -10.39
N LEU A 701 0.82 21.81 -9.68
CA LEU A 701 0.50 21.16 -8.41
C LEU A 701 0.68 22.07 -7.19
N TYR A 702 1.70 22.93 -7.19
CA TYR A 702 2.22 23.53 -5.96
C TYR A 702 1.98 25.04 -5.82
N TRP A 703 1.55 25.77 -6.87
CA TRP A 703 1.24 27.20 -6.79
C TRP A 703 0.28 27.53 -5.62
N ILE A 704 -0.77 26.71 -5.47
CA ILE A 704 -1.79 26.88 -4.43
C ILE A 704 -1.27 26.51 -3.03
N ARG A 705 -0.33 25.56 -2.93
CA ARG A 705 0.30 25.19 -1.65
C ARG A 705 1.27 26.27 -1.17
N HIS A 706 1.96 26.94 -2.09
CA HIS A 706 2.76 28.13 -1.77
C HIS A 706 1.87 29.29 -1.33
N LEU A 707 0.75 29.55 -2.02
CA LEU A 707 -0.24 30.54 -1.59
C LEU A 707 -0.80 30.25 -0.18
N GLU A 708 -1.16 29.00 0.11
CA GLU A 708 -1.58 28.59 1.46
C GLU A 708 -0.47 28.76 2.51
N GLY A 709 0.80 28.50 2.15
CA GLY A 709 1.98 28.75 3.00
C GLY A 709 2.16 30.22 3.36
N ALA A 710 2.15 31.11 2.35
CA ALA A 710 2.23 32.55 2.55
C ALA A 710 1.09 33.08 3.44
N ILE A 711 -0.16 32.65 3.19
CA ILE A 711 -1.32 33.05 4.01
C ILE A 711 -1.18 32.54 5.45
N ALA A 712 -0.66 31.33 5.66
CA ALA A 712 -0.45 30.78 7.00
C ALA A 712 0.64 31.55 7.75
N GLU A 713 1.78 31.84 7.10
CA GLU A 713 2.91 32.54 7.72
C GLU A 713 2.59 34.01 8.02
N ALA A 714 1.97 34.74 7.09
CA ALA A 714 1.54 36.12 7.33
C ALA A 714 0.64 36.23 8.56
N ARG A 715 -0.26 35.25 8.75
CA ARG A 715 -1.15 35.19 9.92
C ARG A 715 -0.42 34.85 11.21
N ARG A 716 0.69 34.10 11.17
CA ARG A 716 1.56 33.91 12.35
C ARG A 716 2.25 35.22 12.74
N ARG A 717 2.81 35.96 11.79
CA ARG A 717 3.47 37.26 12.06
C ARG A 717 2.49 38.32 12.54
N LEU A 718 1.34 38.47 11.86
CA LEU A 718 0.27 39.41 12.26
C LEU A 718 -0.32 39.10 13.64
N ALA A 719 -0.41 37.82 14.04
CA ALA A 719 -0.84 37.46 15.39
C ALA A 719 0.21 37.78 16.46
N ARG A 720 1.52 37.61 16.17
CA ARG A 720 2.60 38.01 17.07
C ARG A 720 2.64 39.53 17.27
N ALA A 721 2.54 40.30 16.20
CA ALA A 721 2.54 41.76 16.28
C ALA A 721 1.43 42.28 17.20
N LYS A 722 0.20 41.75 17.09
CA LYS A 722 -0.92 42.17 17.94
C LYS A 722 -0.74 41.79 19.41
N LEU A 723 -0.13 40.63 19.70
CA LEU A 723 0.24 40.26 21.07
C LEU A 723 1.33 41.18 21.67
N GLN A 724 2.14 41.84 20.85
CA GLN A 724 3.11 42.85 21.29
C GLN A 724 2.48 44.24 21.41
N GLU A 725 1.48 44.58 20.59
CA GLU A 725 0.69 45.81 20.72
C GLU A 725 -0.22 45.79 21.97
N ASP A 726 -0.77 44.62 22.34
CA ASP A 726 -1.59 44.42 23.55
C ASP A 726 -0.75 44.36 24.86
N GLN A 727 0.58 44.35 24.78
CA GLN A 727 1.49 44.33 25.93
C GLN A 727 2.28 45.65 26.05
N GLN A 728 1.71 46.62 26.78
CA GLN A 728 2.46 47.82 27.14
C GLN A 728 3.63 47.48 28.09
N PRO A 729 4.84 48.02 27.85
CA PRO A 729 5.96 47.81 28.75
C PRO A 729 5.86 48.72 29.99
N GLU A 730 5.48 48.14 31.12
CA GLU A 730 5.80 48.69 32.45
C GLU A 730 7.11 48.05 32.95
N ASP A 731 8.14 48.89 33.13
CA ASP A 731 9.37 48.69 33.90
C ASP A 731 9.92 47.25 34.10
N SER A 732 10.62 46.73 33.08
CA SER A 732 11.61 45.65 33.25
C SER A 732 12.75 45.73 32.22
N GLU A 733 13.98 45.96 32.69
CA GLU A 733 15.21 46.06 31.87
C GLU A 733 15.84 44.68 31.58
N ASP A 734 15.04 43.64 31.33
CA ASP A 734 15.53 42.30 31.00
C ASP A 734 15.60 42.09 29.48
N GLU A 735 16.81 42.01 28.93
CA GLU A 735 17.09 41.82 27.50
C GLU A 735 16.66 40.43 27.00
N VAL A 736 15.43 40.31 26.47
CA VAL A 736 14.98 39.11 25.74
C VAL A 736 15.37 39.22 24.26
N GLU A 737 16.10 38.22 23.76
CA GLU A 737 16.70 38.19 22.42
C GLU A 737 15.74 38.59 21.29
N ALA A 738 16.14 39.61 20.51
CA ALA A 738 15.35 40.12 19.39
C ALA A 738 15.32 39.12 18.21
N PHE A 739 14.23 38.36 18.11
CA PHE A 739 14.02 37.38 17.03
C PHE A 739 14.11 38.02 15.63
N VAL A 740 14.82 37.35 14.72
CA VAL A 740 15.31 37.84 13.40
C VAL A 740 14.20 38.00 12.33
N HIS A 741 12.96 38.30 12.71
CA HIS A 741 11.83 38.46 11.79
C HIS A 741 11.06 39.76 12.09
N PRO A 742 11.00 40.74 11.16
CA PRO A 742 10.32 42.00 11.40
C PRO A 742 8.80 41.84 11.60
N THR A 743 8.23 42.73 12.42
CA THR A 743 6.80 42.80 12.74
C THR A 743 5.98 43.25 11.52
N LEU A 744 5.52 42.27 10.75
CA LEU A 744 4.70 42.45 9.54
C LEU A 744 3.42 43.24 9.83
N GLN A 745 3.20 44.34 9.10
CA GLN A 745 1.95 45.11 9.16
C GLN A 745 0.94 44.68 8.08
N GLU A 746 -0.36 44.89 8.30
CA GLU A 746 -1.40 44.52 7.31
C GLU A 746 -1.25 45.26 5.97
N LYS A 747 -0.79 46.52 5.99
CA LYS A 747 -0.47 47.29 4.77
C LYS A 747 0.72 46.71 4.00
N GLU A 748 1.74 46.26 4.72
CA GLU A 748 2.93 45.64 4.13
C GLU A 748 2.59 44.28 3.51
N TYR A 749 1.82 43.45 4.22
CA TYR A 749 1.32 42.18 3.70
C TYR A 749 0.51 42.38 2.41
N SER A 750 -0.39 43.38 2.37
CA SER A 750 -1.13 43.73 1.15
C SER A 750 -0.21 44.15 -0.01
N ARG A 751 0.84 44.95 0.28
CA ARG A 751 1.85 45.36 -0.71
C ARG A 751 2.65 44.16 -1.24
N LEU A 752 3.05 43.23 -0.38
CA LEU A 752 3.77 42.00 -0.76
C LEU A 752 2.90 41.09 -1.63
N MET A 753 1.59 41.07 -1.41
CA MET A 753 0.64 40.23 -2.15
C MET A 753 0.18 40.83 -3.50
N SER A 754 0.35 42.14 -3.75
CA SER A 754 -0.12 42.79 -4.98
C SER A 754 0.40 42.13 -6.27
N PRO A 755 1.71 41.86 -6.45
CA PRO A 755 2.20 41.24 -7.68
C PRO A 755 1.62 39.84 -7.91
N LEU A 756 1.33 39.09 -6.84
CA LEU A 756 0.65 37.79 -6.93
C LEU A 756 -0.83 37.94 -7.27
N ALA A 757 -1.50 38.99 -6.77
CA ALA A 757 -2.88 39.32 -7.14
C ALA A 757 -3.00 39.66 -8.63
N GLU A 758 -2.04 40.40 -9.18
CA GLU A 758 -1.92 40.72 -10.61
C GLU A 758 -1.69 39.46 -11.46
N SER A 759 -0.70 38.62 -11.09
CA SER A 759 -0.44 37.32 -11.75
C SER A 759 -1.67 36.40 -11.74
N LEU A 760 -2.40 36.34 -10.61
CA LEU A 760 -3.63 35.55 -10.47
C LEU A 760 -4.80 36.12 -11.27
N GLY A 761 -4.83 37.44 -11.49
CA GLY A 761 -5.79 38.09 -12.40
C GLY A 761 -5.62 37.57 -13.83
N VAL A 762 -4.41 37.68 -14.37
CA VAL A 762 -4.06 37.18 -15.72
C VAL A 762 -4.29 35.68 -15.85
N PHE A 763 -3.96 34.89 -14.82
CA PHE A 763 -4.21 33.45 -14.79
C PHE A 763 -5.70 33.11 -14.91
N ILE A 764 -6.56 33.87 -14.23
CA ILE A 764 -8.02 33.72 -14.33
C ILE A 764 -8.55 34.22 -15.68
N GLU A 765 -7.88 35.15 -16.35
CA GLU A 765 -8.26 35.57 -17.71
C GLU A 765 -7.86 34.55 -18.79
N HIS A 766 -6.70 33.91 -18.64
CA HIS A 766 -6.23 32.86 -19.56
C HIS A 766 -6.92 31.51 -19.35
N HIS A 767 -7.08 31.05 -18.10
CA HIS A 767 -7.37 29.64 -17.79
C HIS A 767 -8.79 29.35 -17.27
N TRP A 768 -9.69 30.34 -17.20
CA TRP A 768 -11.02 30.15 -16.62
C TRP A 768 -11.95 29.30 -17.50
N ALA A 769 -12.08 28.02 -17.14
CA ALA A 769 -12.90 27.03 -17.84
C ALA A 769 -14.42 27.24 -17.69
N SER A 770 -14.86 28.23 -16.91
CA SER A 770 -16.27 28.58 -16.67
C SER A 770 -17.15 27.38 -16.23
N PRO A 771 -16.94 26.86 -15.01
CA PRO A 771 -17.59 25.64 -14.54
C PRO A 771 -19.12 25.76 -14.54
N LYS A 772 -19.80 24.67 -14.92
CA LYS A 772 -21.26 24.58 -14.92
C LYS A 772 -21.82 24.28 -13.54
N SER A 773 -20.99 23.78 -12.62
CA SER A 773 -21.33 23.48 -11.24
C SER A 773 -20.31 24.14 -10.31
N PHE A 774 -20.74 25.18 -9.59
CA PHE A 774 -19.90 25.92 -8.65
C PHE A 774 -19.76 25.18 -7.32
N LEU A 775 -18.58 25.26 -6.71
CA LEU A 775 -18.27 24.60 -5.45
C LEU A 775 -18.53 25.53 -4.26
N ALA A 776 -19.02 24.97 -3.15
CA ALA A 776 -19.30 25.73 -1.94
C ALA A 776 -18.01 26.22 -1.27
N VAL A 777 -17.86 27.54 -1.12
CA VAL A 777 -16.68 28.17 -0.51
C VAL A 777 -16.91 28.37 0.99
N SER A 778 -16.16 27.65 1.82
CA SER A 778 -16.25 27.79 3.28
C SER A 778 -15.73 29.15 3.77
N ASP A 779 -16.23 29.63 4.92
CA ASP A 779 -15.79 30.89 5.52
C ASP A 779 -14.36 30.82 6.09
N ARG A 780 -13.75 29.63 6.15
CA ARG A 780 -12.29 29.48 6.32
C ARG A 780 -11.55 29.91 5.06
N ASN A 781 -12.01 29.46 3.88
CA ASN A 781 -11.39 29.81 2.60
C ASN A 781 -11.60 31.30 2.26
N LYS A 782 -12.80 31.86 2.50
CA LYS A 782 -13.06 33.30 2.34
C LYS A 782 -12.10 34.14 3.21
N ARG A 783 -11.94 33.79 4.49
CA ARG A 783 -11.00 34.48 5.40
C ARG A 783 -9.54 34.31 5.00
N ASN A 784 -9.15 33.16 4.44
CA ASN A 784 -7.80 32.95 3.92
C ASN A 784 -7.50 33.87 2.72
N LEU A 785 -8.46 34.02 1.81
CA LEU A 785 -8.29 34.79 0.57
C LEU A 785 -8.62 36.29 0.71
N LYS A 786 -8.95 36.78 1.91
CA LYS A 786 -9.45 38.16 2.14
C LYS A 786 -8.52 39.24 1.56
N VAL A 787 -7.20 39.03 1.54
CA VAL A 787 -6.23 40.00 0.95
C VAL A 787 -6.50 40.32 -0.54
N PHE A 788 -7.23 39.45 -1.25
CA PHE A 788 -7.64 39.65 -2.64
C PHE A 788 -9.05 40.24 -2.80
N GLU A 789 -9.75 40.65 -1.72
CA GLU A 789 -11.16 41.06 -1.79
C GLU A 789 -11.43 42.26 -2.71
N ASN A 790 -10.43 43.12 -2.92
CA ASN A 790 -10.50 44.29 -3.80
C ASN A 790 -10.11 43.98 -5.26
N THR A 791 -9.89 42.71 -5.63
CA THR A 791 -9.55 42.31 -7.00
C THR A 791 -10.80 42.00 -7.83
N ALA A 792 -10.84 42.44 -9.09
CA ALA A 792 -11.98 42.21 -9.99
C ALA A 792 -12.30 40.72 -10.23
N SER A 793 -11.32 39.83 -10.00
CA SER A 793 -11.45 38.38 -10.17
C SER A 793 -11.67 37.62 -8.85
N TYR A 794 -11.96 38.29 -7.73
CA TYR A 794 -12.01 37.67 -6.38
C TYR A 794 -12.97 36.47 -6.28
N GLU A 795 -14.19 36.57 -6.82
CA GLU A 795 -15.15 35.46 -6.80
C GLU A 795 -14.68 34.25 -7.64
N LYS A 796 -14.08 34.52 -8.80
CA LYS A 796 -13.46 33.49 -9.64
C LYS A 796 -12.27 32.83 -8.91
N LEU A 797 -11.43 33.61 -8.23
CA LEU A 797 -10.29 33.12 -7.45
C LEU A 797 -10.73 32.18 -6.33
N GLN A 798 -11.84 32.47 -5.64
CA GLN A 798 -12.41 31.54 -4.65
C GLN A 798 -12.81 30.19 -5.29
N GLN A 799 -13.42 30.21 -6.48
CA GLN A 799 -13.81 28.99 -7.19
C GLN A 799 -12.61 28.20 -7.72
N VAL A 800 -11.61 28.88 -8.30
CA VAL A 800 -10.32 28.28 -8.68
C VAL A 800 -9.66 27.61 -7.48
N PHE A 801 -9.52 28.32 -6.36
CA PHE A 801 -8.89 27.81 -5.15
C PHE A 801 -9.59 26.54 -4.62
N VAL A 802 -10.93 26.52 -4.56
CA VAL A 802 -11.67 25.33 -4.08
C VAL A 802 -11.63 24.19 -5.10
N SER A 803 -11.68 24.48 -6.40
CA SER A 803 -11.62 23.46 -7.46
C SER A 803 -10.24 22.79 -7.56
N SER A 804 -9.14 23.57 -7.55
CA SER A 804 -7.77 23.02 -7.54
C SER A 804 -7.48 22.21 -6.27
N ARG A 805 -8.00 22.63 -5.10
CA ARG A 805 -7.94 21.78 -3.89
C ARG A 805 -8.71 20.48 -4.04
N LYS A 806 -9.88 20.49 -4.69
CA LYS A 806 -10.64 19.26 -5.00
C LYS A 806 -9.85 18.35 -5.95
N GLN A 807 -9.12 18.90 -6.93
CA GLN A 807 -8.22 18.12 -7.80
C GLN A 807 -7.05 17.47 -7.04
N LEU A 808 -6.42 18.18 -6.10
CA LEU A 808 -5.30 17.68 -5.32
C LEU A 808 -5.70 16.60 -4.28
N HIS A 809 -6.95 16.57 -3.84
CA HIS A 809 -7.43 15.65 -2.79
C HIS A 809 -8.45 14.59 -3.25
N SER A 810 -9.03 14.68 -4.45
CA SER A 810 -10.01 13.69 -4.93
C SER A 810 -9.33 12.45 -5.50
N PHE A 811 -9.75 11.27 -5.02
CA PHE A 811 -9.31 9.97 -5.54
C PHE A 811 -10.33 9.29 -6.46
N GLY A 812 -11.57 9.81 -6.52
CA GLY A 812 -12.59 9.40 -7.49
C GLY A 812 -12.49 10.16 -8.82
N PRO A 813 -13.29 9.78 -9.84
CA PRO A 813 -13.43 10.58 -11.05
C PRO A 813 -13.98 11.97 -10.70
N ILE A 814 -13.24 13.01 -11.06
CA ILE A 814 -13.67 14.40 -10.90
C ILE A 814 -14.56 14.77 -12.09
N LYS A 815 -15.68 15.44 -11.84
CA LYS A 815 -16.55 15.90 -12.91
C LYS A 815 -15.89 17.10 -13.59
N THR A 816 -15.72 17.05 -14.92
CA THR A 816 -15.17 18.17 -15.70
C THR A 816 -16.02 19.45 -15.56
N GLU A 817 -17.33 19.31 -15.32
CA GLU A 817 -18.26 20.42 -15.10
C GLU A 817 -18.04 21.23 -13.80
N GLU A 818 -17.22 20.71 -12.87
CA GLU A 818 -16.83 21.34 -11.60
C GLU A 818 -15.41 21.95 -11.64
N LEU A 819 -14.72 21.86 -12.79
CA LEU A 819 -13.36 22.37 -12.95
C LEU A 819 -13.38 23.86 -13.27
N ALA A 820 -12.77 24.66 -12.41
CA ALA A 820 -12.67 26.10 -12.60
C ALA A 820 -11.56 26.52 -13.57
N THR A 821 -10.61 25.61 -13.87
CA THR A 821 -9.44 25.87 -14.71
C THR A 821 -9.17 24.76 -15.72
N ASP A 822 -8.73 25.13 -16.91
CA ASP A 822 -8.33 24.24 -18.01
C ASP A 822 -6.94 23.58 -17.82
N ILE A 823 -6.14 24.03 -16.84
CA ILE A 823 -4.77 23.56 -16.57
C ILE A 823 -4.62 22.03 -16.57
N SER A 824 -5.62 21.27 -16.11
CA SER A 824 -5.55 19.80 -16.14
C SER A 824 -5.69 19.18 -17.53
N GLU A 825 -6.26 19.89 -18.50
CA GLU A 825 -6.34 19.52 -19.92
C GLU A 825 -5.01 19.88 -20.60
N ILE A 826 -4.58 21.15 -20.47
CA ILE A 826 -3.27 21.67 -20.94
C ILE A 826 -2.10 20.77 -20.51
N VAL A 827 -2.04 20.36 -19.24
CA VAL A 827 -1.00 19.47 -18.71
C VAL A 827 -0.96 18.11 -19.42
N ASN A 828 -2.10 17.57 -19.86
CA ASN A 828 -2.16 16.30 -20.57
C ASN A 828 -1.77 16.48 -22.05
N ASP A 829 -2.21 17.56 -22.71
CA ASP A 829 -1.83 17.86 -24.09
C ASP A 829 -0.31 18.06 -24.22
N VAL A 830 0.29 18.83 -23.29
CA VAL A 830 1.75 18.99 -23.18
C VAL A 830 2.46 17.65 -22.99
N ARG A 831 1.91 16.73 -22.18
CA ARG A 831 2.50 15.40 -21.98
C ARG A 831 2.43 14.52 -23.21
N GLU A 832 1.32 14.52 -23.96
CA GLU A 832 1.23 13.75 -25.20
C GLU A 832 2.16 14.34 -26.28
N VAL A 833 2.33 15.66 -26.34
CA VAL A 833 3.35 16.32 -27.19
C VAL A 833 4.78 15.93 -26.79
N ILE A 834 5.13 15.94 -25.50
CA ILE A 834 6.45 15.48 -25.01
C ILE A 834 6.67 14.00 -25.35
N LYS A 835 5.67 13.14 -25.11
CA LYS A 835 5.70 11.71 -25.49
C LYS A 835 5.93 11.53 -26.99
N ASN A 836 5.28 12.33 -27.83
CA ASN A 836 5.48 12.29 -29.28
C ASN A 836 6.91 12.69 -29.65
N ALA A 837 7.49 13.73 -29.02
CA ALA A 837 8.88 14.12 -29.23
C ALA A 837 9.90 13.06 -28.79
N PHE A 838 9.66 12.35 -27.66
CA PHE A 838 10.44 11.16 -27.28
C PHE A 838 10.32 10.04 -28.33
N SER A 839 9.10 9.77 -28.81
CA SER A 839 8.82 8.70 -29.79
C SER A 839 9.38 9.01 -31.19
N ALA A 840 9.50 10.29 -31.54
CA ALA A 840 10.03 10.78 -32.81
C ALA A 840 11.56 10.98 -32.80
N SER A 841 12.25 10.73 -31.67
CA SER A 841 13.70 10.87 -31.53
C SER A 841 14.43 9.59 -31.97
N PRO A 842 15.04 9.51 -33.17
CA PRO A 842 15.47 8.24 -33.75
C PRO A 842 16.93 7.89 -33.45
N SER A 843 17.63 8.72 -32.66
CA SER A 843 19.05 8.54 -32.32
C SER A 843 19.25 8.56 -30.80
N PRO A 844 20.22 7.78 -30.26
CA PRO A 844 20.52 7.81 -28.82
C PRO A 844 20.84 9.20 -28.27
N SER A 845 21.42 10.08 -29.10
CA SER A 845 21.73 11.46 -28.72
C SER A 845 20.46 12.31 -28.53
N ALA A 846 19.48 12.19 -29.42
CA ALA A 846 18.20 12.91 -29.30
C ALA A 846 17.38 12.36 -28.12
N THR A 847 17.36 11.04 -27.94
CA THR A 847 16.73 10.40 -26.76
C THR A 847 17.38 10.87 -25.46
N LYS A 848 18.71 11.00 -25.42
CA LYS A 848 19.42 11.58 -24.27
C LYS A 848 19.02 13.05 -24.05
N GLU A 849 19.03 13.89 -25.08
CA GLU A 849 18.69 15.30 -24.94
C GLU A 849 17.26 15.53 -24.40
N MET A 850 16.29 14.71 -24.83
CA MET A 850 14.93 14.71 -24.27
C MET A 850 14.90 14.20 -22.82
N THR A 851 15.73 13.20 -22.49
CA THR A 851 15.89 12.67 -21.12
C THR A 851 16.50 13.70 -20.17
N ASP A 852 17.51 14.46 -20.62
CA ASP A 852 18.16 15.51 -19.83
C ASP A 852 17.16 16.65 -19.51
N LYS A 853 16.22 16.94 -20.43
CA LYS A 853 15.17 17.97 -20.26
C LYS A 853 14.01 17.53 -19.36
N TYR A 854 13.51 16.29 -19.49
CA TYR A 854 12.26 15.85 -18.83
C TYR A 854 12.41 14.71 -17.81
N GLY A 855 13.53 13.99 -17.84
CA GLY A 855 13.79 12.78 -17.07
C GLY A 855 13.39 11.48 -17.81
N HIS A 856 13.87 10.34 -17.31
CA HIS A 856 13.72 9.01 -17.93
C HIS A 856 12.26 8.51 -18.08
N ASN A 857 11.31 9.09 -17.35
CA ASN A 857 9.93 8.64 -17.29
C ASN A 857 8.98 9.67 -17.95
N PRO A 858 8.74 9.61 -19.27
CA PRO A 858 7.82 10.53 -19.96
C PRO A 858 6.34 10.16 -19.76
N PHE A 859 6.02 8.89 -19.47
CA PHE A 859 4.64 8.40 -19.36
C PHE A 859 4.08 8.69 -17.96
N ARG A 860 3.18 9.68 -17.83
CA ARG A 860 2.72 10.19 -16.51
C ARG A 860 1.22 10.06 -16.30
N CYS A 861 0.81 9.96 -15.03
CA CYS A 861 -0.59 9.85 -14.64
C CYS A 861 -1.30 11.22 -14.74
N ALA A 862 -2.52 11.25 -15.27
CA ALA A 862 -3.31 12.47 -15.42
C ALA A 862 -3.87 13.03 -14.09
N ARG A 863 -3.88 12.24 -13.00
CA ARG A 863 -4.50 12.62 -11.72
C ARG A 863 -3.54 13.37 -10.79
N PHE A 864 -3.86 14.63 -10.50
CA PHE A 864 -3.09 15.52 -9.62
C PHE A 864 -2.93 14.97 -8.18
N SER A 865 -3.83 14.08 -7.74
CA SER A 865 -3.81 13.40 -6.43
C SER A 865 -3.00 12.09 -6.40
N CYS A 866 -2.35 11.71 -7.50
CA CYS A 866 -1.56 10.48 -7.64
C CYS A 866 -0.05 10.75 -7.68
N ARG A 867 0.75 9.98 -6.94
CA ARG A 867 2.22 10.11 -6.93
C ARG A 867 2.84 9.91 -8.33
N SER A 868 2.28 9.02 -9.14
CA SER A 868 2.71 8.77 -10.53
C SER A 868 2.38 9.93 -11.51
N PHE A 869 1.81 11.03 -11.03
CA PHE A 869 1.72 12.28 -11.78
C PHE A 869 3.13 12.86 -12.03
N THR A 870 3.98 12.94 -11.00
CA THR A 870 5.32 13.53 -11.10
C THR A 870 6.39 12.50 -11.49
N PHE A 871 6.35 11.31 -10.88
CA PHE A 871 7.41 10.30 -11.08
C PHE A 871 7.25 9.49 -12.38
N GLY A 872 6.03 9.39 -12.92
CA GLY A 872 5.72 8.66 -14.14
C GLY A 872 6.05 7.17 -14.12
N PHE A 873 6.24 6.65 -15.33
CA PHE A 873 6.53 5.26 -15.70
C PHE A 873 7.54 5.23 -16.85
N ALA A 874 8.25 4.12 -17.01
CA ALA A 874 9.23 3.95 -18.09
C ALA A 874 8.56 3.59 -19.42
N THR A 875 7.40 2.92 -19.38
CA THR A 875 6.67 2.45 -20.57
C THR A 875 5.22 2.96 -20.62
N PRO A 876 4.59 3.02 -21.81
CA PRO A 876 3.17 3.33 -21.91
C PRO A 876 2.29 2.23 -21.31
N GLU A 877 2.70 0.96 -21.39
CA GLU A 877 1.95 -0.19 -20.84
C GLU A 877 1.86 -0.13 -19.31
N GLU A 878 2.93 0.32 -18.63
CA GLU A 878 2.91 0.60 -17.18
C GLU A 878 1.91 1.72 -16.83
N ARG A 879 1.92 2.82 -17.61
CA ARG A 879 1.00 3.95 -17.44
C ARG A 879 -0.45 3.52 -17.67
N GLU A 880 -0.74 2.75 -18.71
CA GLU A 880 -2.09 2.28 -19.02
C GLU A 880 -2.56 1.23 -18.00
N GLY A 881 -1.70 0.29 -17.62
CA GLY A 881 -1.95 -0.68 -16.54
C GLY A 881 -2.11 -0.03 -15.15
N HIS A 882 -1.72 1.23 -14.99
CA HIS A 882 -2.02 2.09 -13.84
C HIS A 882 -3.34 2.88 -14.02
N MET A 883 -3.52 3.57 -15.15
CA MET A 883 -4.73 4.36 -15.47
C MET A 883 -6.00 3.50 -15.50
N ALA A 884 -5.91 2.25 -15.96
CA ALA A 884 -7.02 1.29 -15.95
C ALA A 884 -7.45 0.84 -14.53
N ARG A 885 -6.66 1.17 -13.48
CA ARG A 885 -7.06 1.03 -12.05
C ARG A 885 -7.82 2.28 -11.57
N HIS A 886 -7.51 3.44 -12.14
CA HIS A 886 -8.12 4.72 -11.80
C HIS A 886 -9.51 4.91 -12.43
N GLU A 887 -9.68 4.58 -13.70
CA GLU A 887 -10.95 4.76 -14.42
C GLU A 887 -11.99 3.67 -14.11
N ARG A 888 -11.52 2.45 -13.88
CA ARG A 888 -12.33 1.24 -13.68
C ARG A 888 -11.89 0.51 -12.40
N PRO A 889 -12.05 1.13 -11.22
CA PRO A 889 -11.57 0.56 -9.95
C PRO A 889 -12.38 -0.68 -9.52
N TYR A 890 -13.60 -0.85 -10.01
CA TYR A 890 -14.44 -2.00 -9.69
C TYR A 890 -14.20 -3.10 -10.72
N ARG A 891 -13.43 -4.14 -10.35
CA ARG A 891 -13.06 -5.25 -11.24
C ARG A 891 -13.70 -6.57 -10.82
N CYS A 892 -14.12 -7.34 -11.81
CA CYS A 892 -14.54 -8.73 -11.66
C CYS A 892 -13.36 -9.59 -11.16
N ASN A 893 -13.68 -10.69 -10.48
CA ASN A 893 -12.76 -11.68 -9.93
C ASN A 893 -12.46 -12.85 -10.87
N HIS A 894 -13.26 -13.06 -11.91
CA HIS A 894 -13.14 -14.24 -12.76
C HIS A 894 -12.17 -13.94 -13.92
N GLU A 895 -10.96 -14.53 -13.89
CA GLU A 895 -9.91 -14.33 -14.91
C GLU A 895 -10.38 -14.61 -16.35
N THR A 896 -11.31 -15.54 -16.53
CA THR A 896 -11.93 -15.83 -17.84
C THR A 896 -12.85 -14.72 -18.34
N CYS A 897 -13.30 -13.81 -17.47
CA CYS A 897 -14.22 -12.72 -17.78
C CYS A 897 -13.47 -11.46 -18.26
N LYS A 898 -12.97 -11.50 -19.50
CA LYS A 898 -12.16 -10.40 -20.08
C LYS A 898 -12.75 -9.00 -19.87
N GLN A 899 -14.06 -8.81 -20.15
CA GLN A 899 -14.71 -7.51 -19.95
C GLN A 899 -14.66 -7.01 -18.49
N GLY A 900 -14.80 -7.90 -17.51
CA GLY A 900 -14.87 -7.54 -16.10
C GLY A 900 -13.52 -7.53 -15.38
N PHE A 901 -12.61 -8.42 -15.76
CA PHE A 901 -11.32 -8.64 -15.09
C PHE A 901 -10.23 -7.73 -15.65
N ASP A 902 -10.00 -7.77 -16.98
CA ASP A 902 -8.97 -6.98 -17.66
C ASP A 902 -9.35 -5.50 -17.75
N ILE A 903 -10.62 -5.23 -18.06
CA ILE A 903 -11.12 -3.86 -18.27
C ILE A 903 -11.78 -3.30 -17.00
N GLY A 904 -12.82 -3.96 -16.48
CA GLY A 904 -13.54 -3.53 -15.27
C GLY A 904 -14.61 -2.46 -15.51
N PHE A 905 -15.17 -1.93 -14.43
CA PHE A 905 -16.33 -1.03 -14.42
C PHE A 905 -16.03 0.31 -13.73
N SER A 906 -16.55 1.40 -14.28
CA SER A 906 -16.36 2.75 -13.75
C SER A 906 -17.28 3.09 -12.58
N SER A 907 -18.27 2.24 -12.25
CA SER A 907 -19.23 2.48 -11.18
C SER A 907 -19.68 1.20 -10.46
N ILE A 908 -19.98 1.33 -9.15
CA ILE A 908 -20.49 0.23 -8.30
C ILE A 908 -21.78 -0.38 -8.88
N PRO A 909 -22.78 0.37 -9.38
CA PRO A 909 -23.99 -0.22 -9.93
C PRO A 909 -23.75 -1.08 -11.18
N GLN A 910 -22.80 -0.69 -12.05
CA GLN A 910 -22.41 -1.50 -13.20
C GLN A 910 -21.69 -2.78 -12.77
N TYR A 911 -20.74 -2.69 -11.84
CA TYR A 911 -20.08 -3.87 -11.27
C TYR A 911 -21.07 -4.83 -10.60
N LYS A 912 -21.96 -4.34 -9.73
CA LYS A 912 -23.00 -5.15 -9.08
C LYS A 912 -23.96 -5.79 -10.09
N ARG A 913 -24.36 -5.07 -11.15
CA ARG A 913 -25.18 -5.61 -12.23
C ARG A 913 -24.44 -6.73 -12.97
N HIS A 914 -23.19 -6.49 -13.38
CA HIS A 914 -22.35 -7.47 -14.07
C HIS A 914 -22.14 -8.74 -13.23
N MET A 915 -21.85 -8.60 -11.93
CA MET A 915 -21.76 -9.75 -11.03
C MET A 915 -23.09 -10.51 -11.02
N LYS A 916 -24.24 -9.84 -10.83
CA LYS A 916 -25.55 -10.52 -10.83
C LYS A 916 -25.92 -11.19 -12.17
N THR A 917 -25.45 -10.69 -13.33
CA THR A 917 -25.82 -11.24 -14.65
C THR A 917 -24.83 -12.23 -15.27
N HIS A 918 -23.55 -12.17 -14.93
CA HIS A 918 -22.51 -13.05 -15.52
C HIS A 918 -21.83 -13.95 -14.49
N HIS A 919 -21.91 -13.61 -13.21
CA HIS A 919 -21.35 -14.37 -12.10
C HIS A 919 -22.38 -14.48 -10.95
N PRO A 920 -23.62 -14.93 -11.24
CA PRO A 920 -24.65 -15.07 -10.21
C PRO A 920 -24.14 -16.02 -9.12
N ASP A 921 -24.31 -15.61 -7.87
CA ASP A 921 -23.89 -16.39 -6.71
C ASP A 921 -24.79 -17.64 -6.62
N PRO A 922 -24.24 -18.87 -6.72
CA PRO A 922 -25.04 -20.09 -6.63
C PRO A 922 -25.68 -20.28 -5.24
N SER A 923 -25.24 -19.54 -4.21
CA SER A 923 -25.90 -19.48 -2.89
C SER A 923 -27.06 -18.47 -2.81
N GLN A 924 -27.31 -17.70 -3.87
CA GLN A 924 -28.49 -16.81 -4.02
C GLN A 924 -29.43 -17.28 -5.14
N ALA A 925 -29.36 -18.56 -5.52
CA ALA A 925 -30.49 -19.23 -6.16
C ALA A 925 -31.56 -19.51 -5.07
N ASP A 926 -32.39 -18.51 -4.78
CA ASP A 926 -33.61 -18.72 -3.99
C ASP A 926 -34.43 -19.80 -4.69
N HIS A 927 -34.63 -20.93 -4.01
CA HIS A 927 -35.59 -21.94 -4.42
C HIS A 927 -37.01 -21.43 -4.14
N GLU A 928 -37.47 -20.45 -4.91
CA GLU A 928 -38.91 -20.22 -5.06
C GLU A 928 -39.51 -21.54 -5.59
N PHE A 929 -40.28 -22.19 -4.73
CA PHE A 929 -40.99 -23.41 -5.06
C PHE A 929 -41.94 -23.11 -6.23
N PRO A 930 -41.94 -23.92 -7.31
CA PRO A 930 -42.76 -23.62 -8.49
C PRO A 930 -44.22 -23.50 -8.06
N THR A 931 -44.87 -22.41 -8.48
CA THR A 931 -46.24 -22.10 -8.05
C THR A 931 -47.24 -23.13 -8.58
N ASP A 932 -48.40 -23.26 -7.96
CA ASP A 932 -49.44 -24.22 -8.40
C ASP A 932 -49.82 -24.06 -9.89
N LYS A 933 -49.69 -22.85 -10.46
CA LYS A 933 -49.87 -22.61 -11.90
C LYS A 933 -48.80 -23.32 -12.75
N GLU A 934 -47.54 -23.26 -12.34
CA GLU A 934 -46.40 -23.88 -13.04
C GLU A 934 -46.42 -25.39 -12.89
N ILE A 935 -46.79 -25.89 -11.69
CA ILE A 935 -47.05 -27.31 -11.45
C ILE A 935 -48.18 -27.80 -12.36
N GLN A 936 -49.32 -27.11 -12.43
CA GLN A 936 -50.43 -27.47 -13.33
C GLN A 936 -50.07 -27.39 -14.82
N LEU A 937 -49.21 -26.45 -15.24
CA LEU A 937 -48.69 -26.38 -16.61
C LEU A 937 -47.83 -27.61 -16.93
N SER A 938 -46.96 -28.05 -16.01
CA SER A 938 -46.16 -29.27 -16.19
C SER A 938 -47.02 -30.55 -16.30
N ILE A 939 -48.11 -30.62 -15.52
CA ILE A 939 -49.08 -31.73 -15.55
C ILE A 939 -49.86 -31.75 -16.88
N ARG A 940 -50.17 -30.57 -17.46
CA ARG A 940 -50.78 -30.47 -18.80
C ARG A 940 -49.81 -30.87 -19.91
N SER A 941 -48.55 -30.44 -19.84
CA SER A 941 -47.49 -30.82 -20.79
C SER A 941 -47.35 -32.35 -20.90
N LYS A 942 -47.12 -33.04 -19.77
CA LYS A 942 -46.93 -34.50 -19.74
C LYS A 942 -48.13 -35.31 -20.24
N ARG A 943 -49.34 -34.73 -20.23
CA ARG A 943 -50.56 -35.40 -20.73
C ARG A 943 -50.68 -35.38 -22.25
N ASN A 944 -49.99 -34.47 -22.94
CA ASN A 944 -49.98 -34.38 -24.40
C ASN A 944 -48.89 -35.28 -25.03
N GLU A 945 -47.74 -35.43 -24.39
CA GLU A 945 -46.67 -36.33 -24.85
C GLU A 945 -47.16 -37.79 -24.94
N SER A 946 -47.97 -38.23 -23.97
CA SER A 946 -48.58 -39.56 -23.91
C SER A 946 -49.61 -39.89 -25.00
N LYS A 947 -49.76 -39.07 -26.05
CA LYS A 947 -50.60 -39.36 -27.23
C LYS A 947 -49.86 -39.32 -28.57
N SER A 948 -48.60 -38.87 -28.64
CA SER A 948 -47.91 -38.63 -29.91
C SER A 948 -47.10 -39.82 -30.44
N ALA A 949 -47.40 -41.04 -29.97
CA ALA A 949 -46.65 -42.27 -30.30
C ALA A 949 -47.55 -43.33 -30.97
N LYS A 950 -48.25 -42.96 -32.05
CA LYS A 950 -48.88 -43.92 -32.96
C LYS A 950 -49.11 -43.39 -34.38
N GLU A 951 -48.95 -44.31 -35.32
CA GLU A 951 -49.37 -44.29 -36.73
C GLU A 951 -48.62 -43.36 -37.71
N LEU A 952 -48.54 -43.82 -38.97
CA LEU A 952 -47.69 -43.29 -40.04
C LEU A 952 -48.54 -42.77 -41.20
N ALA A 953 -48.07 -41.69 -41.82
CA ALA A 953 -48.27 -41.36 -43.24
C ALA A 953 -49.74 -40.96 -43.64
N PRO A 954 -50.02 -40.56 -44.91
CA PRO A 954 -50.24 -39.11 -45.14
C PRO A 954 -51.36 -38.71 -46.13
N ALA A 955 -52.01 -37.55 -45.91
CA ALA A 955 -52.71 -36.81 -46.99
C ALA A 955 -53.00 -35.32 -46.66
N VAL A 956 -52.34 -34.43 -47.40
CA VAL A 956 -52.91 -33.40 -48.30
C VAL A 956 -54.25 -32.68 -47.96
N ASN A 957 -54.21 -31.33 -48.13
CA ASN A 957 -55.28 -30.37 -48.48
C ASN A 957 -56.13 -29.66 -47.39
N ARG A 958 -55.89 -28.33 -47.33
CA ARG A 958 -56.83 -27.21 -47.64
C ARG A 958 -57.80 -26.60 -46.60
N ASP A 959 -57.73 -25.26 -46.63
CA ASP A 959 -58.80 -24.25 -46.71
C ASP A 959 -59.70 -23.92 -45.48
N GLU A 960 -59.45 -22.69 -44.98
CA GLU A 960 -60.41 -21.61 -44.69
C GLU A 960 -61.40 -21.65 -43.48
N ALA A 961 -61.20 -20.64 -42.62
CA ALA A 961 -62.18 -19.66 -42.13
C ALA A 961 -63.36 -20.06 -41.19
N SER A 962 -63.18 -19.69 -39.90
CA SER A 962 -64.08 -18.77 -39.14
C SER A 962 -65.55 -19.20 -38.89
N PRO A 963 -66.43 -18.38 -38.28
CA PRO A 963 -66.24 -17.19 -37.42
C PRO A 963 -66.92 -17.29 -36.02
N GLN A 964 -66.69 -16.29 -35.15
CA GLN A 964 -67.66 -15.67 -34.21
C GLN A 964 -68.35 -16.52 -33.09
N ASP A 965 -68.82 -15.99 -31.94
CA ASP A 965 -69.28 -14.64 -31.57
C ASP A 965 -69.13 -14.33 -30.04
N THR A 966 -69.22 -13.03 -29.67
CA THR A 966 -69.76 -12.38 -28.41
C THR A 966 -69.32 -12.85 -26.99
N GLU A 967 -69.39 -12.11 -25.87
CA GLU A 967 -69.79 -10.74 -25.39
C GLU A 967 -69.20 -10.57 -23.94
N GLU A 968 -69.11 -9.46 -23.18
CA GLU A 968 -69.30 -7.99 -23.26
C GLU A 968 -68.61 -7.37 -21.98
N ALA A 969 -68.87 -6.09 -21.65
CA ALA A 969 -68.74 -5.37 -20.38
C ALA A 969 -67.36 -4.75 -19.99
N SER A 970 -67.40 -3.45 -19.66
CA SER A 970 -66.26 -2.55 -19.31
C SER A 970 -66.27 -2.11 -17.82
N PRO A 971 -65.34 -1.29 -17.28
CA PRO A 971 -65.09 0.14 -17.62
C PRO A 971 -63.61 0.46 -17.99
N GLU A 972 -63.28 1.42 -18.88
CA GLU A 972 -63.14 2.90 -18.67
C GLU A 972 -62.17 3.32 -17.53
N ARG A 973 -61.18 4.24 -17.65
CA ARG A 973 -60.70 5.26 -18.64
C ARG A 973 -59.25 5.67 -18.23
N GLU A 974 -58.35 6.37 -18.95
CA GLU A 974 -58.19 6.88 -20.35
C GLU A 974 -56.65 6.95 -20.67
N GLY A 975 -56.11 7.29 -21.86
CA GLY A 975 -55.89 8.63 -22.44
C GLY A 975 -54.43 9.15 -22.20
N PHE A 976 -53.58 9.53 -23.17
CA PHE A 976 -53.73 9.73 -24.63
C PHE A 976 -52.37 9.60 -25.40
N ALA A 977 -52.47 9.21 -26.69
CA ALA A 977 -51.59 9.53 -27.85
C ALA A 977 -50.08 9.11 -27.90
N ALA A 978 -49.62 8.85 -29.14
CA ALA A 978 -48.23 8.61 -29.55
C ALA A 978 -47.98 9.14 -30.99
N PRO A 979 -46.72 9.31 -31.44
CA PRO A 979 -46.38 9.52 -32.86
C PRO A 979 -45.53 8.39 -33.48
N ALA A 980 -45.48 8.35 -34.82
CA ALA A 980 -44.75 7.39 -35.65
C ALA A 980 -43.45 8.01 -36.28
N PRO A 981 -42.57 7.24 -36.95
CA PRO A 981 -41.15 7.60 -37.12
C PRO A 981 -40.73 8.18 -38.50
N GLU A 982 -39.54 8.80 -38.50
CA GLU A 982 -38.45 8.89 -39.53
C GLU A 982 -38.75 9.19 -41.02
N PRO A 983 -37.89 10.01 -41.68
CA PRO A 983 -36.71 9.44 -42.38
C PRO A 983 -35.40 10.28 -42.32
N GLU A 984 -34.30 9.69 -42.82
CA GLU A 984 -32.95 10.27 -42.95
C GLU A 984 -32.84 11.43 -43.96
N ILE A 985 -31.74 12.23 -43.89
CA ILE A 985 -30.99 12.75 -45.07
C ILE A 985 -29.58 13.26 -44.68
N ARG A 986 -28.65 13.29 -45.66
CA ARG A 986 -27.20 13.60 -45.49
C ARG A 986 -26.81 15.08 -45.78
N PRO A 987 -25.58 15.54 -45.43
CA PRO A 987 -25.30 16.96 -45.13
C PRO A 987 -24.45 17.74 -46.16
N ARG A 988 -24.42 19.09 -46.01
CA ARG A 988 -23.35 20.08 -46.37
C ARG A 988 -23.88 21.54 -46.19
N PRO A 989 -23.04 22.60 -46.20
CA PRO A 989 -21.66 22.75 -45.73
C PRO A 989 -21.48 23.95 -44.74
N ARG A 990 -20.26 24.20 -44.22
CA ARG A 990 -19.94 25.40 -43.42
C ARG A 990 -19.75 26.66 -44.28
N MET A 991 -20.12 27.82 -43.76
CA MET A 991 -19.69 29.15 -44.24
C MET A 991 -18.71 29.84 -43.27
N ARG A 992 -18.00 30.83 -43.77
CA ARG A 992 -16.85 31.52 -43.14
C ARG A 992 -17.28 32.92 -42.66
N TRP A 993 -16.75 33.37 -41.52
CA TRP A 993 -16.71 34.79 -41.16
C TRP A 993 -15.30 35.16 -40.69
N GLN A 994 -14.87 36.39 -40.94
CA GLN A 994 -13.49 36.86 -40.71
C GLN A 994 -13.45 38.19 -39.93
N ASN A 995 -12.35 38.33 -39.18
CA ASN A 995 -11.70 39.57 -38.75
C ASN A 995 -12.52 40.64 -38.00
N LYS A 996 -12.28 40.74 -36.68
CA LYS A 996 -12.12 42.01 -35.96
C LYS A 996 -11.19 41.84 -34.75
N LYS A 997 -9.88 41.93 -34.98
CA LYS A 997 -8.82 41.97 -33.95
C LYS A 997 -7.63 42.82 -34.45
N ASP A 998 -7.83 44.13 -34.50
CA ASP A 998 -6.78 45.14 -34.73
C ASP A 998 -7.31 46.51 -34.26
N LEU A 999 -7.07 46.89 -32.99
CA LEU A 999 -7.03 48.30 -32.51
C LEU A 999 -6.63 48.51 -31.03
N ILE A 1000 -6.14 47.50 -30.28
CA ILE A 1000 -5.82 47.64 -28.83
C ILE A 1000 -4.41 47.05 -28.54
N CYS A 1001 -3.35 47.71 -29.03
CA CYS A 1001 -1.97 47.22 -28.82
C CYS A 1001 -0.89 48.32 -28.89
N GLN A 1002 -1.18 49.56 -28.47
CA GLN A 1002 -0.18 50.65 -28.45
C GLN A 1002 0.00 51.32 -27.08
N ASP A 1003 -1.05 51.56 -26.30
CA ASP A 1003 -0.94 52.31 -25.03
C ASP A 1003 -0.22 51.55 -23.88
N PHE A 1004 -0.16 50.21 -23.92
CA PHE A 1004 0.43 49.42 -22.84
C PHE A 1004 1.96 49.50 -22.71
N ARG A 1005 2.67 50.01 -23.73
CA ARG A 1005 4.14 50.14 -23.66
C ARG A 1005 4.62 51.28 -22.77
N SER A 1006 3.79 52.31 -22.55
CA SER A 1006 4.20 53.54 -21.88
C SER A 1006 4.31 53.42 -20.35
N PHE A 1007 3.73 52.37 -19.74
CA PHE A 1007 3.66 52.23 -18.28
C PHE A 1007 4.70 51.27 -17.67
N LEU A 1008 5.33 50.41 -18.48
CA LEU A 1008 6.23 49.34 -17.99
C LEU A 1008 7.69 49.76 -17.78
N VAL A 1009 8.08 50.96 -18.22
CA VAL A 1009 9.48 51.46 -18.12
C VAL A 1009 9.90 51.71 -16.66
N ILE A 1010 8.97 52.09 -15.79
CA ILE A 1010 9.24 52.51 -14.40
C ILE A 1010 9.63 51.33 -13.47
N ILE A 1011 9.38 50.08 -13.86
CA ILE A 1011 9.65 48.87 -13.05
C ILE A 1011 10.93 48.14 -13.53
N ALA A 1012 11.57 48.61 -14.61
CA ALA A 1012 12.74 47.95 -15.21
C ALA A 1012 14.10 48.38 -14.62
N GLU A 1013 14.21 49.58 -14.04
CA GLU A 1013 15.46 50.06 -13.44
C GLU A 1013 15.52 49.78 -11.93
N GLY A 1014 16.55 49.03 -11.51
CA GLY A 1014 16.79 48.68 -10.10
C GLY A 1014 17.35 49.85 -9.28
N ARG A 1015 16.53 50.88 -9.03
CA ARG A 1015 16.85 52.03 -8.16
C ARG A 1015 15.72 52.36 -7.18
N LEU A 1016 15.72 51.67 -6.05
CA LEU A 1016 15.20 52.12 -4.74
C LEU A 1016 15.78 51.15 -3.68
N PHE A 1017 16.07 51.66 -2.48
CA PHE A 1017 16.89 50.99 -1.45
C PHE A 1017 18.40 50.83 -1.76
N ASP A 1018 19.08 51.96 -1.97
CA ASP A 1018 20.30 52.27 -1.22
C ASP A 1018 20.01 53.58 -0.46
N GLU A 1019 19.45 53.48 0.76
CA GLU A 1019 19.35 54.53 1.81
C GLU A 1019 18.50 53.97 2.97
N ALA A 1020 19.15 53.38 3.98
CA ALA A 1020 18.55 52.98 5.27
C ALA A 1020 19.61 52.72 6.37
N THR A 1021 20.75 53.41 6.27
CA THR A 1021 21.71 53.70 7.36
C THR A 1021 22.17 55.13 7.15
#